data_AF-A0A914C5S4-F1
#
_entry.id   AF-A0A914C5S4-F1
#
_cell.length_a   1.000
_cell.length_b   1.000
_cell.length_c   1.000
_cell.angle_alpha   90.00
_cell.angle_beta   90.00
_cell.angle_gamma   90.00
#
_symmetry.space_group_name_H-M   'P 1'
#
loop_
_entity.id
_entity.type
_entity.pdbx_description
1 polymer ?
#
loop_
_entity_poly.entity_id
_entity_poly.type
_entity_poly.pdbx_seq_one_letter_code
_entity_poly.pdbx_strand_id
1 'polypeptide(L)'
;MLQASELPSYLEVNKIIEFVHTRNLDQSAATILSYSVLVLCGMLLFLPLSKLIQVYLHALSILLFGLAHHLSICYVQQEQNSDPDLKLDDFVKLERHAFNFLAQLMLSVAQCIIIGIESDIGRVLLAVFTIPIIARMCGCPVDKLIIAHNIACSAAMLFICIYVLTHVPSMIQSLKRGCRRVRAVLVVRGIAFGAVMFWKRLRIAELLTCGWLVMFSLRFYSEIIKQTPYGTGFIAAIAETTNSPFTLLALALTIGYGSQLVVKWTQIAIGSAPSPNQSGSQGYAEALTLVFLCAQAGVLGMRTEQKTFMLKLVLFIVLSALLQSLYDILEPQMLAYAAMTYIPFSKHIRCLVLAGILTFAPFGIAYMLMSFVPVDLWFIIIISNCLLISVRTISTTVIYFLTCAENRSPEPWERFDDLIFLCKILTRFVELALALFVVFYGGYTSITTGQWTVVSVVVLVVHTYFNVWRRVHSAFLSIKARQEAAVKINCLIPASQEELKNRSDLCAICFGEMSSGARITPCKHVFHGFCLRKWLFVRAVCPLCYADLSKDGNFVEKQEGNSWLWNRHVQTPNQVQEIEAREQIVEIHHVSAEENVQNEFAALIPGTSVTGGVDLEALAVNDTSLRFRGLSNSSDWSSDSSETSDGTEYTLQSSDDNATVHM
;
A
#
# COMPACT_ATOMS: atom_id res chain seq x y z
N MET A 1 30.75 -54.58 -13.23
CA MET A 1 31.53 -53.76 -14.18
C MET A 1 30.70 -52.59 -14.71
N LEU A 2 30.38 -51.65 -13.82
CA LEU A 2 30.00 -50.27 -14.15
C LEU A 2 30.56 -49.47 -12.97
N GLN A 3 31.83 -49.10 -13.10
CA GLN A 3 32.55 -48.32 -12.12
C GLN A 3 32.21 -46.86 -12.40
N ALA A 4 31.48 -46.24 -11.48
CA ALA A 4 31.13 -44.84 -11.53
C ALA A 4 32.42 -44.01 -11.63
N SER A 5 32.64 -43.39 -12.78
CA SER A 5 33.67 -42.37 -12.95
C SER A 5 33.20 -41.12 -12.20
N GLU A 6 33.84 -40.84 -11.06
CA GLU A 6 33.68 -39.60 -10.32
C GLU A 6 33.97 -38.41 -11.25
N LEU A 7 32.99 -37.51 -11.36
CA LEU A 7 33.14 -36.21 -12.01
C LEU A 7 34.28 -35.45 -11.31
N PRO A 8 35.28 -34.89 -12.02
CA PRO A 8 36.33 -34.11 -11.37
C PRO A 8 35.74 -32.83 -10.80
N SER A 9 35.75 -32.72 -9.47
CA SER A 9 35.31 -31.59 -8.67
C SER A 9 36.22 -30.38 -8.87
N TYR A 10 36.01 -29.62 -9.95
CA TYR A 10 36.72 -28.37 -10.22
C TYR A 10 36.29 -27.17 -9.35
N LEU A 11 35.50 -27.42 -8.30
CA LEU A 11 35.14 -26.45 -7.27
C LEU A 11 35.19 -27.14 -5.90
N GLU A 12 36.32 -27.75 -5.58
CA GLU A 12 36.64 -28.11 -4.20
C GLU A 12 36.84 -26.80 -3.40
N VAL A 13 35.73 -26.23 -2.95
CA VAL A 13 35.72 -25.08 -2.03
C VAL A 13 36.63 -25.35 -0.83
N ASN A 14 36.75 -26.61 -0.40
CA ASN A 14 37.69 -27.03 0.64
C ASN A 14 39.16 -26.85 0.23
N LYS A 15 39.57 -27.17 -1.00
CA LYS A 15 40.92 -26.87 -1.50
C LYS A 15 41.16 -25.39 -1.73
N ILE A 16 40.13 -24.60 -2.05
CA ILE A 16 40.25 -23.13 -2.15
C ILE A 16 40.39 -22.52 -0.75
N ILE A 17 39.61 -22.99 0.22
CA ILE A 17 39.70 -22.59 1.64
C ILE A 17 41.05 -23.03 2.21
N GLU A 18 41.51 -24.25 1.91
CA GLU A 18 42.81 -24.76 2.30
C GLU A 18 43.94 -24.02 1.57
N PHE A 19 43.81 -23.65 0.30
CA PHE A 19 44.75 -22.79 -0.43
C PHE A 19 44.83 -21.38 0.17
N VAL A 20 43.70 -20.82 0.62
CA VAL A 20 43.62 -19.53 1.31
C VAL A 20 44.15 -19.62 2.75
N HIS A 21 44.01 -20.77 3.42
CA HIS A 21 44.53 -20.99 4.78
C HIS A 21 46.02 -21.39 4.82
N THR A 22 46.51 -22.16 3.84
CA THR A 22 47.89 -22.65 3.77
C THR A 22 48.87 -21.54 3.37
N ARG A 23 48.43 -20.61 2.53
CA ARG A 23 49.08 -19.31 2.37
C ARG A 23 48.58 -18.45 3.51
N ASN A 24 49.32 -18.39 4.62
CA ASN A 24 49.13 -17.52 5.78
C ASN A 24 49.00 -16.03 5.36
N LEU A 25 47.93 -15.67 4.64
CA LEU A 25 47.51 -14.31 4.35
C LEU A 25 47.26 -13.75 5.74
N ASP A 26 48.19 -12.90 6.18
CA ASP A 26 48.22 -12.35 7.53
C ASP A 26 46.79 -12.03 7.97
N GLN A 27 46.41 -12.39 9.19
CA GLN A 27 45.09 -12.10 9.73
C GLN A 27 44.71 -10.61 9.52
N SER A 28 45.72 -9.73 9.44
CA SER A 28 45.62 -8.33 9.00
C SER A 28 45.18 -8.17 7.54
N ALA A 29 45.76 -8.90 6.58
CA ALA A 29 45.37 -8.89 5.16
C ALA A 29 43.93 -9.38 4.94
N ALA A 30 43.50 -10.46 5.61
CA ALA A 30 42.11 -10.92 5.56
C ALA A 30 41.14 -9.89 6.14
N THR A 31 41.53 -9.25 7.24
CA THR A 31 40.76 -8.18 7.88
C THR A 31 40.66 -6.95 6.99
N ILE A 32 41.79 -6.50 6.40
CA ILE A 32 41.85 -5.39 5.45
C ILE A 32 40.98 -5.71 4.22
N LEU A 33 41.05 -6.93 3.69
CA LEU A 33 40.21 -7.35 2.57
C LEU A 33 38.72 -7.26 2.95
N SER A 34 38.33 -7.75 4.13
CA SER A 34 36.93 -7.68 4.59
C SER A 34 36.42 -6.24 4.71
N TYR A 35 37.22 -5.33 5.28
CA TYR A 35 36.87 -3.91 5.37
C TYR A 35 36.87 -3.24 3.99
N SER A 36 37.80 -3.62 3.10
CA SER A 36 37.84 -3.09 1.74
C SER A 36 36.59 -3.47 0.94
N VAL A 37 36.06 -4.70 1.14
CA VAL A 37 34.81 -5.15 0.53
C VAL A 37 33.64 -4.35 1.07
N LEU A 38 33.56 -4.13 2.39
CA LEU A 38 32.51 -3.31 2.99
C LEU A 38 32.55 -1.86 2.49
N VAL A 39 33.74 -1.27 2.38
CA VAL A 39 33.94 0.06 1.81
C VAL A 39 33.51 0.07 0.35
N LEU A 40 33.91 -0.91 -0.45
CA LEU A 40 33.54 -1.02 -1.87
C LEU A 40 32.02 -1.17 -2.03
N CYS A 41 31.36 -2.03 -1.24
CA CYS A 41 29.91 -2.18 -1.22
C CYS A 41 29.23 -0.86 -0.83
N GLY A 42 29.74 -0.17 0.18
CA GLY A 42 29.29 1.17 0.57
C GLY A 42 29.41 2.16 -0.58
N MET A 43 30.54 2.17 -1.30
CA MET A 43 30.74 3.02 -2.47
C MET A 43 29.75 2.70 -3.60
N LEU A 44 29.48 1.41 -3.87
CA LEU A 44 28.51 0.99 -4.90
C LEU A 44 27.08 1.44 -4.58
N LEU A 45 26.68 1.48 -3.30
CA LEU A 45 25.37 1.99 -2.89
C LEU A 45 25.18 3.49 -3.20
N PHE A 46 26.27 4.26 -3.32
CA PHE A 46 26.22 5.67 -3.67
C PHE A 46 26.09 5.93 -5.18
N LEU A 47 26.35 4.92 -6.03
CA LEU A 47 26.29 5.01 -7.49
C LEU A 47 24.85 5.13 -8.02
N PRO A 48 24.55 6.01 -9.00
CA PRO A 48 23.21 6.08 -9.59
C PRO A 48 22.80 4.71 -10.17
N LEU A 49 21.49 4.40 -10.12
CA LEU A 49 20.96 3.06 -10.46
C LEU A 49 21.41 2.60 -11.86
N SER A 50 21.38 3.49 -12.85
CA SER A 50 21.86 3.21 -14.21
C SER A 50 23.32 2.79 -14.26
N LYS A 51 24.19 3.42 -13.46
CA LYS A 51 25.61 3.07 -13.36
C LYS A 51 25.83 1.82 -12.53
N LEU A 52 25.02 1.61 -11.49
CA LEU A 52 25.07 0.39 -10.68
C LEU A 52 24.72 -0.84 -11.52
N ILE A 53 23.67 -0.76 -12.36
CA ILE A 53 23.32 -1.81 -13.33
C ILE A 53 24.51 -2.08 -14.27
N GLN A 54 25.17 -1.04 -14.78
CA GLN A 54 26.37 -1.20 -15.61
C GLN A 54 27.48 -1.96 -14.88
N VAL A 55 27.74 -1.67 -13.60
CA VAL A 55 28.73 -2.42 -12.80
C VAL A 55 28.39 -3.91 -12.72
N TYR A 56 27.12 -4.24 -12.45
CA TYR A 56 26.67 -5.63 -12.39
C TYR A 56 26.78 -6.33 -13.75
N LEU A 57 26.48 -5.64 -14.85
CA LEU A 57 26.67 -6.15 -16.21
C LEU A 57 28.15 -6.39 -16.52
N HIS A 58 29.06 -5.50 -16.09
CA HIS A 58 30.50 -5.71 -16.22
C HIS A 58 30.97 -6.93 -15.40
N ALA A 59 30.47 -7.11 -14.18
CA ALA A 59 30.77 -8.29 -13.36
C ALA A 59 30.29 -9.59 -14.01
N LEU A 60 29.07 -9.59 -14.57
CA LEU A 60 28.53 -10.72 -15.34
C LEU A 60 29.38 -11.02 -16.58
N SER A 61 29.86 -9.98 -17.27
CA SER A 61 30.77 -10.15 -18.40
C SER A 61 32.09 -10.81 -18.01
N ILE A 62 32.67 -10.45 -16.86
CA ILE A 62 33.89 -11.11 -16.34
C ILE A 62 33.62 -12.58 -16.03
N LEU A 63 32.45 -12.90 -15.46
CA LEU A 63 32.05 -14.29 -15.22
C LEU A 63 31.94 -15.09 -16.52
N LEU A 64 31.29 -14.54 -17.54
CA LEU A 64 31.22 -15.16 -18.87
C LEU A 64 32.60 -15.33 -19.50
N PHE A 65 33.53 -14.42 -19.21
CA PHE A 65 34.91 -14.51 -19.69
C PHE A 65 35.68 -15.64 -19.00
N GLY A 66 35.47 -15.82 -17.70
CA GLY A 66 35.95 -16.97 -16.95
C GLY A 66 35.39 -18.30 -17.48
N LEU A 67 34.11 -18.32 -17.87
CA LEU A 67 33.48 -19.49 -18.48
C LEU A 67 34.07 -19.79 -19.88
N ALA A 68 34.29 -18.77 -20.72
CA ALA A 68 34.93 -18.92 -22.02
C ALA A 68 36.36 -19.45 -21.90
N HIS A 69 37.14 -18.93 -20.94
CA HIS A 69 38.46 -19.45 -20.59
C HIS A 69 38.40 -20.91 -20.15
N HIS A 70 37.46 -21.27 -19.27
CA HIS A 70 37.29 -22.64 -18.79
C HIS A 70 36.94 -23.62 -19.93
N LEU A 71 36.02 -23.24 -20.82
CA LEU A 71 35.71 -24.03 -22.01
C LEU A 71 36.92 -24.17 -22.95
N SER A 72 37.73 -23.11 -23.09
CA SER A 72 38.93 -23.13 -23.95
C SER A 72 39.97 -24.12 -23.41
N ILE A 73 40.27 -24.09 -22.11
CA ILE A 73 41.23 -25.03 -21.50
C ILE A 73 40.71 -26.47 -21.53
N CYS A 74 39.42 -26.70 -21.28
CA CYS A 74 38.82 -28.03 -21.38
C CYS A 74 38.94 -28.58 -22.81
N TYR A 75 38.72 -27.74 -23.82
CA TYR A 75 38.91 -28.13 -25.22
C TYR A 75 40.37 -28.53 -25.50
N VAL A 76 41.35 -27.71 -25.08
CA VAL A 76 42.78 -28.03 -25.29
C VAL A 76 43.17 -29.34 -24.61
N GLN A 77 42.79 -29.53 -23.34
CA GLN A 77 43.10 -30.75 -22.59
C GLN A 77 42.47 -32.00 -23.24
N GLN A 78 41.24 -31.85 -23.71
CA GLN A 78 40.54 -32.93 -24.40
C GLN A 78 41.22 -33.33 -25.72
N GLU A 79 41.71 -32.35 -26.49
CA GLU A 79 42.45 -32.62 -27.73
C GLU A 79 43.83 -33.22 -27.46
N GLN A 80 44.50 -32.83 -26.37
CA GLN A 80 45.78 -33.42 -25.94
C GLN A 80 45.67 -34.88 -25.54
N ASN A 81 44.52 -35.28 -25.01
CA ASN A 81 44.25 -36.68 -24.63
C ASN A 81 43.63 -37.50 -25.78
N SER A 82 43.41 -36.90 -26.95
CA SER A 82 42.83 -37.55 -28.14
C SER A 82 43.94 -37.91 -29.16
N ASP A 83 43.61 -38.67 -30.21
CA ASP A 83 44.58 -39.09 -31.23
C ASP A 83 45.33 -37.87 -31.85
N PRO A 84 46.67 -37.97 -32.03
CA PRO A 84 47.51 -36.87 -32.51
C PRO A 84 47.22 -36.49 -33.97
N ASP A 85 46.76 -37.45 -34.78
CA ASP A 85 46.45 -37.24 -36.19
C ASP A 85 45.11 -36.51 -36.35
N LEU A 86 45.15 -35.30 -36.95
CA LEU A 86 43.95 -34.55 -37.34
C LEU A 86 43.29 -35.20 -38.57
N LYS A 87 42.55 -36.28 -38.38
CA LYS A 87 41.70 -36.87 -39.42
C LYS A 87 40.28 -36.33 -39.28
N LEU A 88 39.90 -35.37 -40.13
CA LEU A 88 38.54 -34.81 -40.21
C LEU A 88 37.54 -35.77 -40.91
N ASP A 89 37.94 -37.01 -41.18
CA ASP A 89 37.18 -37.98 -41.97
C ASP A 89 35.90 -38.48 -41.28
N ASP A 90 35.85 -38.40 -39.94
CA ASP A 90 34.69 -38.79 -39.15
C ASP A 90 33.78 -37.59 -38.88
N PHE A 91 32.51 -37.66 -39.31
CA PHE A 91 31.48 -36.63 -39.07
C PHE A 91 31.39 -36.24 -37.57
N VAL A 92 31.59 -37.20 -36.68
CA VAL A 92 31.59 -37.02 -35.21
C VAL A 92 32.71 -36.08 -34.74
N LYS A 93 33.90 -36.11 -35.37
CA LYS A 93 35.02 -35.23 -35.03
C LYS A 93 34.77 -33.79 -35.51
N LEU A 94 34.21 -33.64 -36.72
CA LEU A 94 33.80 -32.32 -37.23
C LEU A 94 32.70 -31.69 -36.38
N GLU A 95 31.69 -32.48 -36.01
CA GLU A 95 30.58 -32.08 -35.15
C GLU A 95 31.09 -31.59 -33.78
N ARG A 96 32.08 -32.27 -33.19
CA ARG A 96 32.71 -31.86 -31.92
C ARG A 96 33.38 -30.49 -32.00
N HIS A 97 34.19 -30.23 -33.03
CA HIS A 97 34.84 -28.92 -33.20
C HIS A 97 33.80 -27.81 -33.46
N ALA A 98 32.78 -28.11 -34.25
CA ALA A 98 31.69 -27.18 -34.54
C ALA A 98 30.90 -26.80 -33.28
N PHE A 99 30.57 -27.75 -32.41
CA PHE A 99 29.87 -27.45 -31.15
C PHE A 99 30.69 -26.60 -30.19
N ASN A 100 31.98 -26.90 -30.02
CA ASN A 100 32.87 -26.09 -29.17
C ASN A 100 33.06 -24.68 -29.73
N PHE A 101 33.18 -24.55 -31.05
CA PHE A 101 33.25 -23.26 -31.72
C PHE A 101 31.95 -22.46 -31.53
N LEU A 102 30.80 -23.10 -31.71
CA LEU A 102 29.49 -22.48 -31.52
C LEU A 102 29.28 -22.04 -30.07
N ALA A 103 29.65 -22.87 -29.09
CA ALA A 103 29.54 -22.52 -27.67
C ALA A 103 30.38 -21.28 -27.31
N GLN A 104 31.63 -21.21 -27.81
CA GLN A 104 32.50 -20.04 -27.62
C GLN A 104 31.96 -18.79 -28.33
N LEU A 105 31.38 -18.95 -29.52
CA LEU A 105 30.75 -17.86 -30.26
C LEU A 105 29.48 -17.35 -29.55
N MET A 106 28.66 -18.24 -28.99
CA MET A 106 27.47 -17.84 -28.23
C MET A 106 27.85 -17.06 -26.96
N LEU A 107 28.93 -17.46 -26.27
CA LEU A 107 29.45 -16.70 -25.13
C LEU A 107 29.96 -15.31 -25.53
N SER A 108 30.68 -15.19 -26.65
CA SER A 108 31.17 -13.89 -27.12
C SER A 108 30.04 -12.98 -27.60
N VAL A 109 28.99 -13.53 -28.23
CA VAL A 109 27.76 -12.80 -28.57
C VAL A 109 27.03 -12.33 -27.32
N ALA A 110 26.87 -13.20 -26.32
CA ALA A 110 26.26 -12.82 -25.04
C ALA A 110 27.04 -11.69 -24.34
N GLN A 111 28.38 -11.76 -24.34
CA GLN A 111 29.25 -10.70 -23.83
C GLN A 111 29.10 -9.40 -24.62
N CYS A 112 29.04 -9.47 -25.94
CA CYS A 112 28.85 -8.28 -26.79
C CYS A 112 27.55 -7.55 -26.46
N ILE A 113 26.46 -8.31 -26.24
CA ILE A 113 25.15 -7.75 -25.87
C ILE A 113 25.21 -7.11 -24.47
N ILE A 114 25.86 -7.77 -23.51
CA ILE A 114 25.96 -7.30 -22.13
C ILE A 114 26.82 -6.02 -22.01
N ILE A 115 27.94 -5.98 -22.71
CA ILE A 115 28.88 -4.84 -22.65
C ILE A 115 28.41 -3.69 -23.56
N GLY A 116 27.70 -3.98 -24.66
CA GLY A 116 27.27 -2.98 -25.63
C GLY A 116 28.42 -2.41 -26.46
N ILE A 117 29.35 -3.25 -26.91
CA ILE A 117 30.51 -2.80 -27.70
C ILE A 117 30.09 -2.45 -29.14
N GLU A 118 30.30 -1.20 -29.52
CA GLU A 118 30.04 -0.69 -30.86
C GLU A 118 31.21 -0.94 -31.84
N SER A 119 32.43 -1.09 -31.33
CA SER A 119 33.61 -1.30 -32.18
C SER A 119 33.69 -2.72 -32.73
N ASP A 120 33.83 -2.85 -34.05
CA ASP A 120 33.99 -4.16 -34.71
C ASP A 120 35.22 -4.92 -34.20
N ILE A 121 36.32 -4.20 -33.94
CA ILE A 121 37.55 -4.76 -33.36
C ILE A 121 37.29 -5.36 -31.98
N GLY A 122 36.49 -4.68 -31.14
CA GLY A 122 36.16 -5.17 -29.80
C GLY A 122 35.29 -6.42 -29.84
N ARG A 123 34.37 -6.53 -30.82
CA ARG A 123 33.53 -7.73 -31.02
C ARG A 123 34.36 -8.95 -31.41
N VAL A 124 35.33 -8.76 -32.31
CA VAL A 124 36.25 -9.84 -32.72
C VAL A 124 37.14 -10.26 -31.54
N LEU A 125 37.61 -9.31 -30.74
CA LEU A 125 38.47 -9.56 -29.59
C LEU A 125 37.75 -10.31 -28.44
N LEU A 126 36.42 -10.21 -28.33
CA LEU A 126 35.64 -11.05 -27.42
C LEU A 126 35.65 -12.54 -27.81
N ALA A 127 35.83 -12.85 -29.10
CA ALA A 127 35.90 -14.22 -29.61
C ALA A 127 37.32 -14.82 -29.54
N VAL A 128 38.25 -14.22 -28.80
CA VAL A 128 39.66 -14.64 -28.74
C VAL A 128 39.87 -16.11 -28.33
N PHE A 129 38.99 -16.68 -27.52
CA PHE A 129 39.06 -18.09 -27.11
C PHE A 129 38.66 -19.09 -28.20
N THR A 130 38.25 -18.62 -29.38
CA THR A 130 38.10 -19.46 -30.58
C THR A 130 39.46 -19.78 -31.25
N ILE A 131 40.53 -19.04 -30.93
CA ILE A 131 41.88 -19.21 -31.53
C ILE A 131 42.41 -20.64 -31.43
N PRO A 132 42.35 -21.35 -30.29
CA PRO A 132 42.80 -22.75 -30.22
C PRO A 132 41.99 -23.68 -31.14
N ILE A 133 40.68 -23.44 -31.28
CA ILE A 133 39.81 -24.25 -32.13
C ILE A 133 40.17 -24.03 -33.60
N ILE A 134 40.30 -22.77 -34.01
CA ILE A 134 40.71 -22.40 -35.38
C ILE A 134 42.12 -22.94 -35.67
N ALA A 135 43.07 -22.79 -34.74
CA ALA A 135 44.42 -23.32 -34.89
C ALA A 135 44.41 -24.84 -35.11
N ARG A 136 43.58 -25.58 -34.37
CA ARG A 136 43.39 -27.02 -34.56
C ARG A 136 42.81 -27.34 -35.94
N MET A 137 41.78 -26.61 -36.38
CA MET A 137 41.17 -26.77 -37.71
C MET A 137 42.13 -26.44 -38.87
N CYS A 138 43.08 -25.54 -38.66
CA CYS A 138 44.13 -25.18 -39.63
C CYS A 138 45.33 -26.15 -39.64
N GLY A 139 45.25 -27.29 -38.95
CA GLY A 139 46.31 -28.30 -38.96
C GLY A 139 47.44 -28.06 -37.95
N CYS A 140 47.23 -27.23 -36.92
CA CYS A 140 48.22 -27.06 -35.86
C CYS A 140 48.40 -28.40 -35.08
N PRO A 141 49.65 -28.84 -34.83
CA PRO A 141 49.90 -30.04 -34.05
C PRO A 141 49.42 -29.86 -32.60
N VAL A 142 48.94 -30.95 -32.01
CA VAL A 142 48.32 -30.99 -30.67
C VAL A 142 49.25 -30.43 -29.59
N ASP A 143 50.55 -30.67 -29.70
CA ASP A 143 51.58 -30.18 -28.77
C ASP A 143 51.67 -28.65 -28.71
N LYS A 144 51.31 -27.96 -29.81
CA LYS A 144 51.37 -26.49 -29.91
C LYS A 144 50.04 -25.82 -29.57
N LEU A 145 48.99 -26.58 -29.25
CA LEU A 145 47.68 -26.03 -28.93
C LEU A 145 47.67 -25.24 -27.60
N ILE A 146 48.55 -25.62 -26.66
CA ILE A 146 48.80 -24.82 -25.44
C ILE A 146 49.31 -23.42 -25.79
N ILE A 147 50.17 -23.29 -26.81
CA ILE A 147 50.71 -22.00 -27.25
C ILE A 147 49.57 -21.13 -27.80
N ALA A 148 48.67 -21.71 -28.60
CA ALA A 148 47.49 -21.01 -29.12
C ALA A 148 46.56 -20.51 -27.99
N HIS A 149 46.35 -21.31 -26.95
CA HIS A 149 45.60 -20.90 -25.76
C HIS A 149 46.30 -19.79 -24.97
N ASN A 150 47.63 -19.85 -24.80
CA ASN A 150 48.40 -18.80 -24.13
C ASN A 150 48.37 -17.47 -24.89
N ILE A 151 48.38 -17.51 -26.23
CA ILE A 151 48.18 -16.33 -27.08
C ILE A 151 46.77 -15.76 -26.85
N ALA A 152 45.74 -16.62 -26.80
CA ALA A 152 44.38 -16.18 -26.52
C ALA A 152 44.25 -15.53 -25.14
N CYS A 153 44.86 -16.11 -24.10
CA CYS A 153 44.92 -15.55 -22.74
C CYS A 153 45.64 -14.20 -22.68
N SER A 154 46.72 -14.03 -23.46
CA SER A 154 47.47 -12.77 -23.50
C SER A 154 46.65 -11.66 -24.16
N ALA A 155 46.00 -11.95 -25.28
CA ALA A 155 45.12 -11.01 -25.98
C ALA A 155 43.85 -10.68 -25.16
N ALA A 156 43.29 -11.67 -24.48
CA ALA A 156 42.24 -11.54 -23.49
C ALA A 156 42.60 -10.57 -22.34
N MET A 157 43.77 -10.77 -21.72
CA MET A 157 44.24 -9.90 -20.63
C MET A 157 44.50 -8.48 -21.11
N LEU A 158 45.08 -8.32 -22.30
CA LEU A 158 45.27 -7.00 -22.90
C LEU A 158 43.93 -6.29 -23.14
N PHE A 159 42.93 -7.01 -23.66
CA PHE A 159 41.59 -6.47 -23.85
C PHE A 159 40.96 -6.00 -22.54
N ILE A 160 40.99 -6.84 -21.50
CA ILE A 160 40.47 -6.50 -20.17
C ILE A 160 41.20 -5.28 -19.62
N CYS A 161 42.52 -5.21 -19.73
CA CYS A 161 43.31 -4.06 -19.27
C CYS A 161 42.91 -2.76 -19.99
N ILE A 162 42.82 -2.78 -21.33
CA ILE A 162 42.38 -1.62 -22.12
C ILE A 162 40.97 -1.20 -21.70
N TYR A 163 40.05 -2.16 -21.59
CA TYR A 163 38.66 -1.92 -21.20
C TYR A 163 38.53 -1.32 -19.80
N VAL A 164 39.27 -1.85 -18.82
CA VAL A 164 39.28 -1.33 -17.45
C VAL A 164 39.84 0.09 -17.42
N LEU A 165 40.94 0.36 -18.12
CA LEU A 165 41.57 1.69 -18.16
C LEU A 165 40.67 2.75 -18.80
N THR A 166 39.85 2.39 -19.78
CA THR A 166 38.90 3.33 -20.41
C THR A 166 37.67 3.59 -19.55
N HIS A 167 37.10 2.56 -18.92
CA HIS A 167 35.81 2.67 -18.22
C HIS A 167 35.91 3.05 -16.74
N VAL A 168 36.95 2.61 -16.01
CA VAL A 168 37.09 2.87 -14.57
C VAL A 168 37.15 4.37 -14.21
N PRO A 169 37.86 5.24 -14.94
CA PRO A 169 37.88 6.67 -14.62
C PRO A 169 36.48 7.31 -14.64
N SER A 170 35.64 6.92 -15.61
CA SER A 170 34.26 7.40 -15.72
C SER A 170 33.39 6.94 -14.54
N MET A 171 33.63 5.73 -14.03
CA MET A 171 32.96 5.18 -12.85
C MET A 171 33.37 5.92 -11.58
N ILE A 172 34.68 6.17 -11.39
CA ILE A 172 35.21 6.94 -10.25
C ILE A 172 34.64 8.36 -10.22
N GLN A 173 34.56 9.03 -11.37
CA GLN A 173 33.96 10.36 -11.45
C GLN A 173 32.46 10.34 -11.12
N SER A 174 31.74 9.30 -11.55
CA SER A 174 30.32 9.12 -11.24
C SER A 174 30.10 8.87 -9.75
N LEU A 175 30.98 8.07 -9.13
CA LEU A 175 30.99 7.82 -7.69
C LEU A 175 31.24 9.10 -6.91
N LYS A 176 32.25 9.90 -7.27
CA LYS A 176 32.56 11.18 -6.62
C LYS A 176 31.37 12.15 -6.69
N ARG A 177 30.67 12.21 -7.83
CA ARG A 177 29.43 12.99 -7.99
C ARG A 177 28.30 12.45 -7.11
N GLY A 178 28.13 11.12 -7.06
CA GLY A 178 27.15 10.46 -6.20
C GLY A 178 27.35 10.76 -4.72
N CYS A 179 28.58 10.60 -4.21
CA CYS A 179 28.93 10.87 -2.81
C CYS A 179 28.69 12.34 -2.44
N ARG A 180 29.01 13.30 -3.33
CA ARG A 180 28.73 14.73 -3.09
C ARG A 180 27.24 15.02 -2.97
N ARG A 181 26.42 14.45 -3.86
CA ARG A 181 24.95 14.63 -3.84
C ARG A 181 24.35 14.07 -2.55
N VAL A 182 24.75 12.85 -2.18
CA VAL A 182 24.28 12.20 -0.94
C VAL A 182 24.69 13.01 0.28
N ARG A 183 25.95 13.46 0.34
CA ARG A 183 26.44 14.30 1.44
C ARG A 183 25.63 15.60 1.55
N ALA A 184 25.34 16.26 0.43
CA ALA A 184 24.51 17.47 0.42
C ALA A 184 23.11 17.21 0.98
N VAL A 185 22.47 16.10 0.58
CA VAL A 185 21.16 15.70 1.10
C VAL A 185 21.21 15.39 2.60
N LEU A 186 22.20 14.63 3.05
CA LEU A 186 22.34 14.25 4.47
C LEU A 186 22.58 15.47 5.37
N VAL A 187 23.35 16.46 4.89
CA VAL A 187 23.62 17.70 5.62
C VAL A 187 22.37 18.58 5.67
N VAL A 188 21.61 18.68 4.58
CA VAL A 188 20.44 19.59 4.50
C VAL A 188 19.17 19.00 5.13
N ARG A 189 18.91 17.69 4.95
CA ARG A 189 17.66 17.03 5.36
C ARG A 189 17.81 15.99 6.47
N GLY A 190 19.04 15.77 6.94
CA GLY A 190 19.34 14.81 8.00
C GLY A 190 19.43 13.35 7.53
N ILE A 191 19.84 12.48 8.46
CA ILE A 191 20.14 11.07 8.20
C ILE A 191 18.88 10.26 7.86
N ALA A 192 17.77 10.52 8.56
CA ALA A 192 16.50 9.80 8.35
C ALA A 192 15.97 9.98 6.92
N PHE A 193 15.97 11.23 6.42
CA PHE A 193 15.57 11.50 5.04
C PHE A 193 16.53 10.89 4.02
N GLY A 194 17.83 10.92 4.31
CA GLY A 194 18.84 10.24 3.50
C GLY A 194 18.57 8.74 3.39
N ALA A 195 18.30 8.07 4.51
CA ALA A 195 17.99 6.64 4.56
C ALA A 195 16.76 6.29 3.69
N VAL A 196 15.71 7.11 3.72
CA VAL A 196 14.51 6.86 2.90
C VAL A 196 14.68 7.20 1.44
N MET A 197 15.49 8.21 1.14
CA MET A 197 15.92 8.43 -0.23
C MET A 197 16.65 7.20 -0.77
N PHE A 198 17.57 6.59 0.00
CA PHE A 198 18.22 5.35 -0.40
C PHE A 198 17.25 4.19 -0.54
N TRP A 199 16.33 4.04 0.42
CA TRP A 199 15.31 3.00 0.42
C TRP A 199 14.46 3.03 -0.85
N LYS A 200 13.95 4.21 -1.21
CA LYS A 200 13.15 4.42 -2.42
C LYS A 200 14.00 4.31 -3.69
N ARG A 201 15.19 4.90 -3.71
CA ARG A 201 16.09 4.92 -4.88
C ARG A 201 16.54 3.52 -5.30
N LEU A 202 16.91 2.69 -4.34
CA LEU A 202 17.39 1.33 -4.60
C LEU A 202 16.24 0.33 -4.72
N ARG A 203 14.99 0.76 -4.56
CA ARG A 203 13.82 -0.13 -4.56
C ARG A 203 14.03 -1.31 -3.61
N ILE A 204 14.50 -1.00 -2.38
CA ILE A 204 14.91 -2.02 -1.40
C ILE A 204 13.72 -2.91 -1.05
N ALA A 205 12.53 -2.33 -0.95
CA ALA A 205 11.33 -3.10 -0.63
C ALA A 205 11.02 -4.12 -1.74
N GLU A 206 11.04 -3.72 -3.00
CA GLU A 206 10.83 -4.60 -4.15
C GLU A 206 11.91 -5.69 -4.22
N LEU A 207 13.18 -5.34 -4.01
CA LEU A 207 14.28 -6.31 -4.01
C LEU A 207 14.15 -7.35 -2.89
N LEU A 208 13.85 -6.90 -1.66
CA LEU A 208 13.62 -7.80 -0.53
C LEU A 208 12.44 -8.73 -0.78
N THR A 209 11.35 -8.21 -1.36
CA THR A 209 10.17 -9.02 -1.67
C THR A 209 10.44 -10.07 -2.74
N CYS A 210 11.11 -9.70 -3.84
CA CYS A 210 11.52 -10.63 -4.88
C CYS A 210 12.47 -11.70 -4.33
N GLY A 211 13.49 -11.29 -3.57
CA GLY A 211 14.44 -12.21 -2.96
C GLY A 211 13.74 -13.20 -2.02
N TRP A 212 12.83 -12.71 -1.17
CA TRP A 212 12.06 -13.57 -0.28
C TRP A 212 11.10 -14.50 -1.03
N LEU A 213 10.42 -14.02 -2.08
CA LEU A 213 9.54 -14.86 -2.90
C LEU A 213 10.31 -16.01 -3.58
N VAL A 214 11.54 -15.75 -4.05
CA VAL A 214 12.40 -16.80 -4.61
C VAL A 214 12.79 -17.81 -3.53
N MET A 215 13.26 -17.35 -2.36
CA MET A 215 13.59 -18.22 -1.24
C MET A 215 12.40 -19.06 -0.77
N PHE A 216 11.24 -18.43 -0.64
CA PHE A 216 9.97 -19.07 -0.28
C PHE A 216 9.55 -20.09 -1.33
N SER A 217 9.61 -19.76 -2.62
CA SER A 217 9.21 -20.67 -3.70
C SER A 217 10.08 -21.92 -3.74
N LEU A 218 11.39 -21.78 -3.57
CA LEU A 218 12.31 -22.91 -3.51
C LEU A 218 12.03 -23.81 -2.30
N ARG A 219 11.77 -23.21 -1.13
CA ARG A 219 11.44 -23.95 0.10
C ARG A 219 10.08 -24.63 0.01
N PHE A 220 9.07 -23.94 -0.48
CA PHE A 220 7.74 -24.49 -0.68
C PHE A 220 7.74 -25.61 -1.71
N TYR A 221 8.50 -25.48 -2.79
CA TYR A 221 8.71 -26.57 -3.77
C TYR A 221 9.37 -27.79 -3.13
N SER A 222 10.37 -27.58 -2.25
CA SER A 222 10.97 -28.67 -1.48
C SER A 222 9.96 -29.38 -0.58
N GLU A 223 9.02 -28.65 0.03
CA GLU A 223 7.95 -29.23 0.85
C GLU A 223 6.90 -30.00 0.04
N ILE A 224 6.56 -29.51 -1.16
CA ILE A 224 5.67 -30.23 -2.09
C ILE A 224 6.29 -31.58 -2.49
N ILE A 225 7.61 -31.61 -2.76
CA ILE A 225 8.31 -32.87 -3.09
C ILE A 225 8.26 -33.86 -1.91
N LYS A 226 8.29 -33.37 -0.67
CA LYS A 226 8.15 -34.19 0.55
C LYS A 226 6.71 -34.68 0.81
N GLN A 227 5.75 -34.37 -0.07
CA GLN A 227 4.34 -34.74 0.05
C GLN A 227 3.67 -34.25 1.35
N THR A 228 4.11 -33.11 1.90
CA THR A 228 3.45 -32.52 3.07
C THR A 228 2.11 -31.89 2.64
N PRO A 229 1.07 -31.91 3.50
CA PRO A 229 -0.19 -31.23 3.19
C PRO A 229 0.05 -29.75 2.85
N TYR A 230 -0.57 -29.25 1.78
CA TYR A 230 -0.27 -27.90 1.25
C TYR A 230 -0.30 -26.80 2.31
N GLY A 231 -1.29 -26.82 3.21
CA GLY A 231 -1.40 -25.82 4.28
C GLY A 231 -0.26 -25.88 5.30
N THR A 232 0.16 -27.08 5.70
CA THR A 232 1.29 -27.24 6.64
C THR A 232 2.62 -26.94 5.96
N GLY A 233 2.81 -27.38 4.72
CA GLY A 233 4.01 -27.10 3.92
C GLY A 233 4.19 -25.60 3.63
N PHE A 234 3.09 -24.88 3.38
CA PHE A 234 3.10 -23.43 3.18
C PHE A 234 3.62 -22.69 4.42
N ILE A 235 3.07 -22.99 5.60
CA ILE A 235 3.51 -22.36 6.84
C ILE A 235 4.94 -22.77 7.22
N ALA A 236 5.31 -24.03 7.02
CA ALA A 236 6.68 -24.51 7.25
C ALA A 236 7.69 -23.74 6.39
N ALA A 237 7.38 -23.53 5.10
CA ALA A 237 8.21 -22.74 4.20
C ALA A 237 8.35 -21.27 4.65
N ILE A 238 7.28 -20.63 5.15
CA ILE A 238 7.39 -19.27 5.72
C ILE A 238 8.22 -19.27 7.01
N ALA A 239 8.05 -20.27 7.88
CA ALA A 239 8.81 -20.38 9.11
C ALA A 239 10.32 -20.59 8.83
N GLU A 240 10.69 -21.44 7.88
CA GLU A 240 12.10 -21.65 7.52
C GLU A 240 12.74 -20.45 6.82
N THR A 241 11.96 -19.65 6.10
CA THR A 241 12.49 -18.48 5.37
C THR A 241 12.61 -17.22 6.22
N THR A 242 12.17 -17.23 7.48
CA THR A 242 12.14 -16.05 8.37
C THR A 242 13.20 -16.08 9.48
N ASN A 243 14.43 -16.52 9.19
CA ASN A 243 15.47 -16.73 10.22
C ASN A 243 16.29 -15.49 10.56
N SER A 244 16.21 -14.44 9.76
CA SER A 244 16.93 -13.17 9.97
C SER A 244 15.95 -11.99 10.01
N PRO A 245 16.32 -10.87 10.67
CA PRO A 245 15.49 -9.66 10.67
C PRO A 245 15.23 -9.13 9.25
N PHE A 246 16.18 -9.27 8.32
CA PHE A 246 15.98 -8.88 6.93
C PHE A 246 14.95 -9.76 6.22
N THR A 247 14.98 -11.06 6.46
CA THR A 247 13.98 -11.98 5.89
C THR A 247 12.59 -11.83 6.52
N LEU A 248 12.53 -11.46 7.82
CA LEU A 248 11.27 -11.12 8.49
C LEU A 248 10.69 -9.82 7.93
N LEU A 249 11.53 -8.80 7.74
CA LEU A 249 11.14 -7.56 7.09
C LEU A 249 10.68 -7.81 5.65
N ALA A 250 11.35 -8.69 4.92
CA ALA A 250 10.95 -9.08 3.58
C ALA A 250 9.58 -9.77 3.56
N LEU A 251 9.30 -10.69 4.50
CA LEU A 251 7.97 -11.27 4.69
C LEU A 251 6.91 -10.21 5.01
N ALA A 252 7.23 -9.26 5.89
CA ALA A 252 6.29 -8.19 6.22
C ALA A 252 5.95 -7.32 5.02
N LEU A 253 6.96 -6.97 4.22
CA LEU A 253 6.78 -6.22 2.98
C LEU A 253 5.98 -7.01 1.95
N THR A 254 6.21 -8.32 1.80
CA THR A 254 5.44 -9.16 0.86
C THR A 254 3.98 -9.26 1.27
N ILE A 255 3.71 -9.39 2.58
CA ILE A 255 2.34 -9.38 3.11
C ILE A 255 1.69 -8.00 2.97
N GLY A 256 2.44 -6.92 3.19
CA GLY A 256 1.95 -5.55 2.98
C GLY A 256 1.57 -5.29 1.51
N TYR A 257 2.44 -5.65 0.57
CA TYR A 257 2.15 -5.58 -0.87
C TYR A 257 1.00 -6.50 -1.27
N GLY A 258 0.94 -7.72 -0.71
CA GLY A 258 -0.19 -8.63 -0.92
C GLY A 258 -1.52 -8.05 -0.45
N SER A 259 -1.52 -7.39 0.71
CA SER A 259 -2.69 -6.71 1.28
C SER A 259 -3.13 -5.52 0.41
N GLN A 260 -2.19 -4.69 -0.04
CA GLN A 260 -2.46 -3.62 -1.02
C GLN A 260 -3.08 -4.16 -2.30
N LEU A 261 -2.56 -5.28 -2.80
CA LEU A 261 -3.06 -5.92 -4.01
C LEU A 261 -4.51 -6.36 -3.81
N VAL A 262 -4.81 -7.07 -2.71
CA VAL A 262 -6.19 -7.49 -2.36
C VAL A 262 -7.13 -6.30 -2.28
N VAL A 263 -6.72 -5.21 -1.65
CA VAL A 263 -7.54 -3.99 -1.57
C VAL A 263 -7.80 -3.38 -2.95
N LYS A 264 -6.77 -3.25 -3.79
CA LYS A 264 -6.92 -2.72 -5.16
C LYS A 264 -7.84 -3.59 -6.00
N TRP A 265 -7.68 -4.92 -5.95
CA TRP A 265 -8.59 -5.85 -6.62
C TRP A 265 -10.03 -5.68 -6.14
N THR A 266 -10.21 -5.47 -4.84
CA THR A 266 -11.53 -5.26 -4.24
C THR A 266 -12.17 -3.94 -4.70
N GLN A 267 -11.41 -2.84 -4.75
CA GLN A 267 -11.88 -1.56 -5.28
C GLN A 267 -12.31 -1.68 -6.75
N ILE A 268 -11.52 -2.36 -7.57
CA ILE A 268 -11.84 -2.65 -8.98
C ILE A 268 -13.10 -3.52 -9.08
N ALA A 269 -13.22 -4.55 -8.24
CA ALA A 269 -14.37 -5.45 -8.23
C ALA A 269 -15.68 -4.72 -7.91
N ILE A 270 -15.66 -3.82 -6.93
CA ILE A 270 -16.84 -3.01 -6.56
C ILE A 270 -17.13 -1.90 -7.59
N GLY A 271 -16.12 -1.47 -8.35
CA GLY A 271 -16.23 -0.34 -9.28
C GLY A 271 -16.00 1.01 -8.59
N SER A 272 -15.25 1.02 -7.49
CA SER A 272 -14.78 2.25 -6.83
C SER A 272 -13.58 2.82 -7.59
N ALA A 273 -13.59 4.14 -7.84
CA ALA A 273 -12.42 4.80 -8.41
C ALA A 273 -11.26 4.80 -7.39
N PRO A 274 -10.02 4.52 -7.80
CA PRO A 274 -8.88 4.61 -6.90
C PRO A 274 -8.65 6.08 -6.51
N SER A 275 -8.70 6.39 -5.22
CA SER A 275 -8.36 7.72 -4.72
C SER A 275 -6.85 7.96 -4.84
N PRO A 276 -6.38 9.00 -5.57
CA PRO A 276 -4.96 9.22 -5.81
C PRO A 276 -4.16 9.46 -4.50
N ASN A 277 -4.78 10.00 -3.45
CA ASN A 277 -4.12 10.33 -2.18
C ASN A 277 -4.01 9.17 -1.17
N GLN A 278 -4.70 8.04 -1.37
CA GLN A 278 -4.70 6.91 -0.41
C GLN A 278 -3.70 5.78 -0.75
N SER A 279 -3.07 5.84 -1.92
CA SER A 279 -2.23 4.76 -2.45
C SER A 279 -0.90 4.55 -1.71
N GLY A 280 -0.47 5.52 -0.89
CA GLY A 280 0.85 5.52 -0.23
C GLY A 280 0.91 4.84 1.13
N SER A 281 -0.21 4.63 1.84
CA SER A 281 -0.22 4.12 3.23
C SER A 281 -0.92 2.78 3.42
N GLN A 282 -1.71 2.33 2.44
CA GLN A 282 -2.47 1.08 2.53
C GLN A 282 -1.51 -0.13 2.60
N GLY A 283 -1.75 -1.15 3.44
CA GLY A 283 -0.86 -2.31 3.58
C GLY A 283 0.34 -2.15 4.51
N TYR A 284 0.73 -0.93 4.89
CA TYR A 284 1.84 -0.71 5.83
C TYR A 284 1.44 -1.08 7.26
N ALA A 285 0.18 -0.87 7.64
CA ALA A 285 -0.31 -1.23 8.96
C ALA A 285 -0.21 -2.75 9.19
N GLU A 286 -0.58 -3.55 8.19
CA GLU A 286 -0.50 -5.01 8.20
C GLU A 286 0.96 -5.50 8.29
N ALA A 287 1.85 -4.89 7.52
CA ALA A 287 3.29 -5.19 7.56
C ALA A 287 3.92 -4.83 8.91
N LEU A 288 3.62 -3.63 9.44
CA LEU A 288 4.13 -3.17 10.74
C LEU A 288 3.60 -4.04 11.88
N THR A 289 2.31 -4.42 11.83
CA THR A 289 1.70 -5.34 12.80
C THR A 289 2.43 -6.68 12.80
N LEU A 290 2.75 -7.24 11.63
CA LEU A 290 3.50 -8.48 11.53
C LEU A 290 4.91 -8.37 12.14
N VAL A 291 5.66 -7.32 11.78
CA VAL A 291 7.02 -7.11 12.33
C VAL A 291 6.96 -6.94 13.85
N PHE A 292 6.04 -6.11 14.34
CA PHE A 292 5.89 -5.84 15.76
C PHE A 292 5.55 -7.10 16.55
N LEU A 293 4.55 -7.88 16.10
CA LEU A 293 4.15 -9.12 16.76
C LEU A 293 5.24 -10.19 16.70
N CYS A 294 5.94 -10.32 15.57
CA CYS A 294 7.04 -11.29 15.46
C CYS A 294 8.25 -10.90 16.30
N ALA A 295 8.54 -9.59 16.42
CA ALA A 295 9.59 -9.09 17.30
C ALA A 295 9.25 -9.30 18.77
N GLN A 296 8.01 -8.98 19.18
CA GLN A 296 7.54 -9.17 20.55
C GLN A 296 7.51 -10.66 20.95
N ALA A 297 7.07 -11.54 20.05
CA ALA A 297 7.03 -12.97 20.30
C ALA A 297 8.43 -13.65 20.24
N GLY A 298 9.49 -12.92 19.85
CA GLY A 298 10.84 -13.47 19.78
C GLY A 298 11.02 -14.53 18.69
N VAL A 299 10.24 -14.47 17.60
CA VAL A 299 10.13 -15.51 16.55
C VAL A 299 11.48 -15.88 15.92
N LEU A 300 12.44 -14.95 15.88
CA LEU A 300 13.78 -15.18 15.31
C LEU A 300 14.63 -16.18 16.11
N GLY A 301 14.39 -16.34 17.41
CA GLY A 301 15.14 -17.26 18.27
C GLY A 301 14.48 -18.63 18.49
N MET A 302 13.30 -18.86 17.89
CA MET A 302 12.49 -20.04 18.15
C MET A 302 12.88 -21.22 17.25
N ARG A 303 12.67 -22.44 17.76
CA ARG A 303 12.73 -23.68 16.93
C ARG A 303 11.60 -23.68 15.91
N THR A 304 11.83 -24.29 14.74
CA THR A 304 10.89 -24.30 13.60
C THR A 304 9.47 -24.73 13.99
N GLU A 305 9.31 -25.74 14.84
CA GLU A 305 7.99 -26.19 15.31
C GLU A 305 7.21 -25.09 16.04
N GLN A 306 7.80 -24.49 17.07
CA GLN A 306 7.16 -23.42 17.85
C GLN A 306 6.97 -22.16 16.99
N LYS A 307 7.91 -21.91 16.07
CA LYS A 307 7.86 -20.81 15.12
C LYS A 307 6.68 -20.93 14.17
N THR A 308 6.39 -22.12 13.64
CA THR A 308 5.22 -22.33 12.77
C THR A 308 3.91 -22.05 13.50
N PHE A 309 3.82 -22.41 14.78
CA PHE A 309 2.65 -22.13 15.60
C PHE A 309 2.47 -20.62 15.85
N MET A 310 3.52 -19.92 16.27
CA MET A 310 3.47 -18.46 16.46
C MET A 310 3.17 -17.72 15.16
N LEU A 311 3.78 -18.13 14.05
CA LEU A 311 3.58 -17.49 12.76
C LEU A 311 2.14 -17.69 12.23
N LYS A 312 1.51 -18.86 12.45
CA LYS A 312 0.08 -19.04 12.17
C LYS A 312 -0.77 -18.00 12.89
N LEU A 313 -0.51 -17.78 14.18
CA LEU A 313 -1.22 -16.79 14.97
C LEU A 313 -1.04 -15.37 14.42
N VAL A 314 0.20 -14.97 14.15
CA VAL A 314 0.48 -13.64 13.59
C VAL A 314 -0.20 -13.45 12.23
N LEU A 315 -0.18 -14.46 11.36
CA LEU A 315 -0.86 -14.41 10.06
C LEU A 315 -2.38 -14.30 10.19
N PHE A 316 -3.00 -14.94 11.18
CA PHE A 316 -4.44 -14.75 11.47
C PHE A 316 -4.76 -13.33 11.92
N ILE A 317 -3.90 -12.72 12.74
CA ILE A 317 -4.07 -11.32 13.16
C ILE A 317 -3.97 -10.38 11.95
N VAL A 318 -2.99 -10.60 11.08
CA VAL A 318 -2.85 -9.82 9.86
C VAL A 318 -4.04 -10.02 8.91
N LEU A 319 -4.57 -11.24 8.80
CA LEU A 319 -5.78 -11.51 8.03
C LEU A 319 -7.00 -10.78 8.61
N SER A 320 -7.15 -10.73 9.94
CA SER A 320 -8.20 -9.96 10.61
C SER A 320 -8.06 -8.46 10.32
N ALA A 321 -6.85 -7.92 10.35
CA ALA A 321 -6.57 -6.52 10.00
C ALA A 321 -6.91 -6.23 8.52
N LEU A 322 -6.57 -7.14 7.60
CA LEU A 322 -6.96 -7.02 6.19
C LEU A 322 -8.49 -6.99 6.02
N LEU A 323 -9.23 -7.85 6.74
CA LEU A 323 -10.69 -7.84 6.70
C LEU A 323 -11.28 -6.52 7.21
N GLN A 324 -10.66 -5.91 8.23
CA GLN A 324 -11.04 -4.56 8.69
C GLN A 324 -10.78 -3.52 7.58
N SER A 325 -9.60 -3.53 6.95
CA SER A 325 -9.28 -2.64 5.82
C SER A 325 -10.28 -2.78 4.66
N LEU A 326 -10.80 -3.98 4.41
CA LEU A 326 -11.82 -4.23 3.38
C LEU A 326 -13.21 -3.72 3.80
N TYR A 327 -13.57 -3.84 5.08
CA TYR A 327 -14.82 -3.29 5.61
C TYR A 327 -14.85 -1.76 5.51
N ASP A 328 -13.76 -1.08 5.87
CA ASP A 328 -13.66 0.39 5.84
C ASP A 328 -13.85 0.96 4.42
N ILE A 329 -13.55 0.16 3.39
CA ILE A 329 -13.81 0.52 1.99
C ILE A 329 -15.26 0.18 1.59
N LEU A 330 -15.80 -0.95 2.06
CA LEU A 330 -17.14 -1.41 1.72
C LEU A 330 -18.22 -0.47 2.27
N GLU A 331 -18.12 -0.05 3.53
CA GLU A 331 -19.16 0.74 4.22
C GLU A 331 -19.58 2.01 3.45
N PRO A 332 -18.66 2.95 3.13
CA PRO A 332 -19.04 4.18 2.43
C PRO A 332 -19.59 3.91 1.03
N GLN A 333 -19.09 2.88 0.34
CA GLN A 333 -19.57 2.51 -0.99
C GLN A 333 -20.99 1.95 -0.95
N MET A 334 -21.30 1.07 0.01
CA MET A 334 -22.66 0.56 0.19
C MET A 334 -23.63 1.70 0.49
N LEU A 335 -23.30 2.58 1.44
CA LEU A 335 -24.17 3.70 1.80
C LEU A 335 -24.36 4.68 0.64
N ALA A 336 -23.31 4.97 -0.13
CA ALA A 336 -23.41 5.80 -1.34
C ALA A 336 -24.30 5.15 -2.41
N TYR A 337 -24.12 3.85 -2.66
CA TYR A 337 -24.93 3.14 -3.65
C TYR A 337 -26.38 2.96 -3.21
N ALA A 338 -26.64 2.88 -1.90
CA ALA A 338 -28.00 2.83 -1.40
C ALA A 338 -28.74 4.15 -1.64
N ALA A 339 -28.05 5.29 -1.52
CA ALA A 339 -28.61 6.62 -1.70
C ALA A 339 -28.91 7.00 -3.16
N MET A 340 -28.28 6.32 -4.13
CA MET A 340 -28.45 6.62 -5.55
C MET A 340 -29.57 5.78 -6.18
N THR A 341 -30.41 6.41 -7.01
CA THR A 341 -31.57 5.77 -7.66
C THR A 341 -31.21 5.04 -8.97
N TYR A 342 -30.10 5.40 -9.62
CA TYR A 342 -29.73 4.89 -10.95
C TYR A 342 -28.35 4.19 -10.97
N ILE A 343 -28.25 3.06 -10.26
CA ILE A 343 -27.06 2.19 -10.27
C ILE A 343 -27.39 0.86 -10.94
N PRO A 344 -26.51 0.36 -11.84
CA PRO A 344 -26.74 -0.93 -12.48
C PRO A 344 -26.72 -2.07 -11.45
N PHE A 345 -27.65 -3.02 -11.58
CA PHE A 345 -27.80 -4.18 -10.69
C PHE A 345 -26.50 -4.97 -10.47
N SER A 346 -25.61 -5.03 -11.47
CA SER A 346 -24.29 -5.67 -11.35
C SER A 346 -23.43 -5.07 -10.23
N LYS A 347 -23.46 -3.75 -10.03
CA LYS A 347 -22.68 -3.10 -8.96
C LYS A 347 -23.25 -3.41 -7.57
N HIS A 348 -24.57 -3.48 -7.44
CA HIS A 348 -25.23 -3.90 -6.21
C HIS A 348 -24.86 -5.35 -5.83
N ILE A 349 -24.90 -6.28 -6.78
CA ILE A 349 -24.48 -7.68 -6.53
C ILE A 349 -23.02 -7.75 -6.08
N ARG A 350 -22.10 -7.04 -6.75
CA ARG A 350 -20.67 -7.10 -6.40
C ARG A 350 -20.40 -6.61 -4.97
N CYS A 351 -21.06 -5.53 -4.53
CA CYS A 351 -20.98 -5.07 -3.15
C CYS A 351 -21.55 -6.08 -2.16
N LEU A 352 -22.72 -6.66 -2.47
CA LEU A 352 -23.37 -7.65 -1.60
C LEU A 352 -22.57 -8.95 -1.49
N VAL A 353 -21.89 -9.38 -2.55
CA VAL A 353 -20.98 -10.52 -2.51
C VAL A 353 -19.82 -10.24 -1.55
N LEU A 354 -19.20 -9.06 -1.63
CA LEU A 354 -18.14 -8.69 -0.69
C LEU A 354 -18.66 -8.60 0.75
N ALA A 355 -19.84 -8.02 0.96
CA ALA A 355 -20.50 -7.98 2.27
C ALA A 355 -20.75 -9.40 2.82
N GLY A 356 -21.16 -10.34 1.96
CA GLY A 356 -21.28 -11.75 2.31
C GLY A 356 -19.95 -12.35 2.76
N ILE A 357 -18.88 -12.14 1.99
CA ILE A 357 -17.52 -12.60 2.35
C ILE A 357 -17.09 -12.03 3.70
N LEU A 358 -17.24 -10.71 3.90
CA LEU A 358 -16.89 -10.03 5.16
C LEU A 358 -17.80 -10.42 6.33
N THR A 359 -18.98 -10.99 6.08
CA THR A 359 -19.83 -11.55 7.13
C THR A 359 -19.34 -12.94 7.53
N PHE A 360 -19.13 -13.85 6.57
CA PHE A 360 -18.86 -15.26 6.86
C PHE A 360 -17.38 -15.61 7.10
N ALA A 361 -16.44 -14.94 6.43
CA ALA A 361 -15.01 -15.22 6.60
C ALA A 361 -14.50 -14.98 8.02
N PRO A 362 -14.88 -13.90 8.75
CA PRO A 362 -14.46 -13.73 10.14
C PRO A 362 -15.02 -14.80 11.08
N PHE A 363 -16.24 -15.30 10.86
CA PHE A 363 -16.77 -16.44 11.62
C PHE A 363 -15.94 -17.71 11.38
N GLY A 364 -15.57 -17.97 10.13
CA GLY A 364 -14.67 -19.09 9.78
C GLY A 364 -13.32 -18.97 10.49
N ILE A 365 -12.71 -17.78 10.49
CA ILE A 365 -11.44 -17.52 11.19
C ILE A 365 -11.59 -17.72 12.70
N ALA A 366 -12.66 -17.19 13.31
CA ALA A 366 -12.92 -17.35 14.74
C ALA A 366 -13.12 -18.83 15.12
N TYR A 367 -13.86 -19.59 14.32
CA TYR A 367 -14.04 -21.03 14.51
C TYR A 367 -12.71 -21.78 14.44
N MET A 368 -11.89 -21.50 13.42
CA MET A 368 -10.57 -22.11 13.28
C MET A 368 -9.70 -21.78 14.49
N LEU A 369 -9.64 -20.52 14.93
CA LEU A 369 -8.87 -20.12 16.12
C LEU A 369 -9.29 -20.86 17.39
N MET A 370 -10.60 -21.02 17.63
CA MET A 370 -11.11 -21.77 18.79
C MET A 370 -10.81 -23.27 18.73
N SER A 371 -10.70 -23.84 17.54
CA SER A 371 -10.44 -25.29 17.38
C SER A 371 -8.97 -25.67 17.54
N PHE A 372 -8.04 -24.77 17.20
CA PHE A 372 -6.61 -25.06 17.14
C PHE A 372 -5.82 -24.68 18.40
N VAL A 373 -6.33 -23.76 19.23
CA VAL A 373 -5.52 -23.11 20.28
C VAL A 373 -6.31 -23.01 21.60
N PRO A 374 -5.68 -23.29 22.76
CA PRO A 374 -6.30 -22.98 24.05
C PRO A 374 -6.67 -21.50 24.13
N VAL A 375 -7.81 -21.22 24.74
CA VAL A 375 -8.42 -19.89 24.75
C VAL A 375 -7.75 -19.01 25.81
N ASP A 376 -6.70 -18.28 25.42
CA ASP A 376 -6.09 -17.21 26.24
C ASP A 376 -6.73 -15.83 25.95
N LEU A 377 -6.42 -14.85 26.80
CA LEU A 377 -6.89 -13.46 26.68
C LEU A 377 -6.66 -12.87 25.27
N TRP A 378 -5.47 -13.07 24.70
CA TRP A 378 -5.12 -12.56 23.38
C TRP A 378 -6.00 -13.14 22.26
N PHE A 379 -6.35 -14.42 22.35
CA PHE A 379 -7.22 -15.06 21.36
C PHE A 379 -8.65 -14.56 21.47
N ILE A 380 -9.15 -14.32 22.69
CA ILE A 380 -10.48 -13.73 22.89
C ILE A 380 -10.57 -12.30 22.33
N ILE A 381 -9.51 -11.50 22.45
CA ILE A 381 -9.45 -10.17 21.82
C ILE A 381 -9.56 -10.30 20.29
N ILE A 382 -8.81 -11.24 19.68
CA ILE A 382 -8.81 -11.45 18.23
C ILE A 382 -10.16 -11.98 17.75
N ILE A 383 -10.72 -12.98 18.44
CA ILE A 383 -12.05 -13.55 18.14
C ILE A 383 -13.11 -12.46 18.24
N SER A 384 -13.09 -11.64 19.30
CA SER A 384 -14.01 -10.52 19.46
C SER A 384 -13.90 -9.52 18.31
N ASN A 385 -12.69 -9.24 17.81
CA ASN A 385 -12.49 -8.34 16.68
C ASN A 385 -13.03 -8.94 15.37
N CYS A 386 -12.81 -10.23 15.13
CA CYS A 386 -13.38 -10.93 13.97
C CYS A 386 -14.91 -10.89 13.99
N LEU A 387 -15.53 -11.19 15.14
CA LEU A 387 -16.99 -11.13 15.31
C LEU A 387 -17.53 -9.70 15.15
N LEU A 388 -16.78 -8.69 15.61
CA LEU A 388 -17.14 -7.29 15.47
C LEU A 388 -17.26 -6.88 13.99
N ILE A 389 -16.33 -7.33 13.13
CA ILE A 389 -16.37 -7.07 11.68
C ILE A 389 -17.64 -7.67 11.06
N SER A 390 -17.99 -8.91 11.42
CA SER A 390 -19.22 -9.56 10.93
C SER A 390 -20.47 -8.79 11.36
N VAL A 391 -20.56 -8.40 12.65
CA VAL A 391 -21.70 -7.64 13.19
C VAL A 391 -21.86 -6.28 12.47
N ARG A 392 -20.76 -5.55 12.27
CA ARG A 392 -20.77 -4.28 11.54
C ARG A 392 -21.19 -4.46 10.10
N THR A 393 -20.68 -5.48 9.41
CA THR A 393 -21.04 -5.78 8.03
C THR A 393 -22.53 -6.12 7.90
N ILE A 394 -23.08 -6.91 8.82
CA ILE A 394 -24.51 -7.23 8.87
C ILE A 394 -25.33 -5.94 9.09
N SER A 395 -24.94 -5.10 10.05
CA SER A 395 -25.60 -3.82 10.33
C SER A 395 -25.64 -2.91 9.09
N THR A 396 -24.50 -2.71 8.43
CA THR A 396 -24.40 -1.87 7.23
C THR A 396 -25.20 -2.46 6.07
N THR A 397 -25.23 -3.79 5.94
CA THR A 397 -26.05 -4.49 4.94
C THR A 397 -27.54 -4.30 5.19
N VAL A 398 -28.01 -4.36 6.45
CA VAL A 398 -29.41 -4.09 6.80
C VAL A 398 -29.76 -2.62 6.51
N ILE A 399 -28.92 -1.66 6.92
CA ILE A 399 -29.13 -0.23 6.64
C ILE A 399 -29.16 0.03 5.13
N TYR A 400 -28.30 -0.63 4.38
CA TYR A 400 -28.28 -0.58 2.92
C TYR A 400 -29.61 -1.05 2.32
N PHE A 401 -30.12 -2.22 2.71
CA PHE A 401 -31.40 -2.72 2.20
C PHE A 401 -32.58 -1.83 2.59
N LEU A 402 -32.61 -1.32 3.83
CA LEU A 402 -33.61 -0.36 4.27
C LEU A 402 -33.57 0.88 3.37
N THR A 403 -32.38 1.45 3.14
CA THR A 403 -32.21 2.68 2.34
C THR A 403 -32.56 2.46 0.87
N CYS A 404 -32.23 1.31 0.30
CA CYS A 404 -32.68 0.93 -1.05
C CYS A 404 -34.20 0.77 -1.13
N ALA A 405 -34.85 0.26 -0.08
CA ALA A 405 -36.30 0.13 -0.01
C ALA A 405 -36.99 1.50 0.05
N GLU A 406 -36.48 2.41 0.88
CA GLU A 406 -36.96 3.80 0.98
C GLU A 406 -36.85 4.52 -0.38
N ASN A 407 -35.69 4.43 -1.04
CA ASN A 407 -35.47 5.11 -2.33
C ASN A 407 -36.30 4.53 -3.49
N ARG A 408 -36.89 3.34 -3.33
CA ARG A 408 -37.82 2.75 -4.30
C ARG A 408 -39.28 3.01 -3.94
N SER A 409 -39.56 3.40 -2.70
CA SER A 409 -40.92 3.64 -2.24
C SER A 409 -41.47 4.93 -2.87
N PRO A 410 -42.72 4.91 -3.37
CA PRO A 410 -43.34 6.11 -3.95
C PRO A 410 -43.74 7.14 -2.89
N GLU A 411 -44.00 6.71 -1.66
CA GLU A 411 -44.35 7.55 -0.51
C GLU A 411 -43.31 7.37 0.60
N PRO A 412 -42.86 8.45 1.26
CA PRO A 412 -41.83 8.39 2.29
C PRO A 412 -42.32 7.63 3.53
N TRP A 413 -41.54 6.67 4.03
CA TRP A 413 -41.93 5.86 5.19
C TRP A 413 -41.69 6.63 6.50
N GLU A 414 -42.76 6.95 7.22
CA GLU A 414 -42.68 7.72 8.47
C GLU A 414 -41.77 7.09 9.56
N ARG A 415 -41.58 5.77 9.54
CA ARG A 415 -40.78 5.00 10.52
C ARG A 415 -39.35 4.66 10.06
N PHE A 416 -38.94 5.07 8.87
CA PHE A 416 -37.64 4.69 8.30
C PHE A 416 -36.45 5.12 9.18
N ASP A 417 -36.44 6.38 9.62
CA ASP A 417 -35.36 6.92 10.47
C ASP A 417 -35.31 6.22 11.84
N ASP A 418 -36.46 5.77 12.35
CA ASP A 418 -36.55 5.03 13.60
C ASP A 418 -35.95 3.62 13.46
N LEU A 419 -36.17 2.96 12.32
CA LEU A 419 -35.57 1.67 12.00
C LEU A 419 -34.05 1.76 11.82
N ILE A 420 -33.56 2.75 11.08
CA ILE A 420 -32.11 2.96 10.93
C ILE A 420 -31.45 3.20 12.28
N PHE A 421 -32.06 4.05 13.11
CA PHE A 421 -31.57 4.31 14.45
C PHE A 421 -31.61 3.07 15.35
N LEU A 422 -32.69 2.28 15.29
CA LEU A 422 -32.80 1.02 16.02
C LEU A 422 -31.68 0.05 15.60
N CYS A 423 -31.43 -0.11 14.30
CA CYS A 423 -30.30 -0.89 13.79
C CYS A 423 -28.97 -0.38 14.36
N LYS A 424 -28.71 0.93 14.31
CA LYS A 424 -27.48 1.52 14.85
C LYS A 424 -27.31 1.26 16.36
N ILE A 425 -28.37 1.45 17.16
CA ILE A 425 -28.31 1.19 18.61
C ILE A 425 -28.11 -0.30 18.91
N LEU A 426 -28.83 -1.19 18.23
CA LEU A 426 -28.66 -2.63 18.40
C LEU A 426 -27.22 -3.04 18.10
N THR A 427 -26.64 -2.53 17.02
CA THR A 427 -25.24 -2.75 16.68
C THR A 427 -24.34 -2.26 17.81
N ARG A 428 -24.48 -1.01 18.30
CA ARG A 428 -23.69 -0.48 19.43
C ARG A 428 -23.81 -1.33 20.70
N PHE A 429 -24.99 -1.86 20.99
CA PHE A 429 -25.21 -2.74 22.13
C PHE A 429 -24.44 -4.06 21.97
N VAL A 430 -24.49 -4.67 20.78
CA VAL A 430 -23.71 -5.89 20.49
C VAL A 430 -22.21 -5.61 20.53
N GLU A 431 -21.74 -4.47 20.00
CA GLU A 431 -20.34 -4.04 20.09
C GLU A 431 -19.87 -3.95 21.56
N LEU A 432 -20.71 -3.35 22.42
CA LEU A 432 -20.44 -3.23 23.85
C LEU A 432 -20.44 -4.59 24.55
N ALA A 433 -21.40 -5.46 24.23
CA ALA A 433 -21.48 -6.81 24.80
C ALA A 433 -20.24 -7.65 24.47
N LEU A 434 -19.77 -7.60 23.22
CA LEU A 434 -18.53 -8.26 22.80
C LEU A 434 -17.31 -7.72 23.57
N ALA A 435 -17.20 -6.40 23.72
CA ALA A 435 -16.09 -5.78 24.47
C ALA A 435 -16.12 -6.14 25.97
N LEU A 436 -17.31 -6.14 26.59
CA LEU A 436 -17.48 -6.55 27.98
C LEU A 436 -17.17 -8.03 28.20
N PHE A 437 -17.50 -8.89 27.24
CA PHE A 437 -17.16 -10.31 27.30
C PHE A 437 -15.64 -10.52 27.36
N VAL A 438 -14.86 -9.77 26.56
CA VAL A 438 -13.39 -9.79 26.61
C VAL A 438 -12.88 -9.39 28.00
N VAL A 439 -13.42 -8.32 28.57
CA VAL A 439 -13.00 -7.84 29.90
C VAL A 439 -13.35 -8.83 31.00
N PHE A 440 -14.56 -9.39 30.95
CA PHE A 440 -15.04 -10.38 31.93
C PHE A 440 -14.20 -11.66 31.85
N TYR A 441 -14.01 -12.21 30.66
CA TYR A 441 -13.20 -13.42 30.48
C TYR A 441 -11.74 -13.18 30.87
N GLY A 442 -11.15 -12.05 30.47
CA GLY A 442 -9.78 -11.67 30.82
C GLY A 442 -9.57 -11.46 32.32
N GLY A 443 -10.52 -10.81 32.99
CA GLY A 443 -10.50 -10.65 34.44
C GLY A 443 -10.68 -12.00 35.15
N TYR A 444 -11.67 -12.80 34.74
CA TYR A 444 -11.94 -14.11 35.32
C TYR A 444 -10.72 -15.03 35.24
N THR A 445 -10.15 -15.20 34.05
CA THR A 445 -8.97 -16.05 33.84
C THR A 445 -7.76 -15.58 34.64
N SER A 446 -7.51 -14.27 34.70
CA SER A 446 -6.39 -13.70 35.46
C SER A 446 -6.56 -13.88 36.98
N ILE A 447 -7.80 -13.76 37.49
CA ILE A 447 -8.11 -14.00 38.91
C ILE A 447 -7.95 -15.48 39.25
N THR A 448 -8.51 -16.39 38.45
CA THR A 448 -8.54 -17.83 38.76
C THR A 448 -7.17 -18.49 38.62
N THR A 449 -6.35 -18.05 37.67
CA THR A 449 -4.99 -18.61 37.47
C THR A 449 -3.96 -17.98 38.40
N GLY A 450 -4.26 -16.82 39.00
CA GLY A 450 -3.37 -16.09 39.90
C GLY A 450 -2.11 -15.51 39.23
N GLN A 451 -1.98 -15.60 37.91
CA GLN A 451 -0.82 -15.11 37.16
C GLN A 451 -1.12 -13.78 36.46
N TRP A 452 -1.01 -12.69 37.20
CA TRP A 452 -1.10 -11.34 36.64
C TRP A 452 0.23 -10.92 36.03
N THR A 453 0.31 -10.85 34.71
CA THR A 453 1.43 -10.18 34.03
C THR A 453 1.13 -8.68 33.90
N VAL A 454 2.15 -7.83 34.03
CA VAL A 454 2.03 -6.37 33.83
C VAL A 454 1.46 -6.07 32.45
N VAL A 455 1.87 -6.82 31.43
CA VAL A 455 1.37 -6.67 30.05
C VAL A 455 -0.13 -6.96 29.98
N SER A 456 -0.61 -8.06 30.58
CA SER A 456 -2.04 -8.40 30.58
C SER A 456 -2.89 -7.32 31.27
N VAL A 457 -2.41 -6.75 32.38
CA VAL A 457 -3.10 -5.66 33.09
C VAL A 457 -3.17 -4.41 32.23
N VAL A 458 -2.04 -3.99 31.65
CA VAL A 458 -1.99 -2.80 30.78
C VAL A 458 -2.94 -2.97 29.59
N VAL A 459 -2.91 -4.13 28.93
CA VAL A 459 -3.80 -4.43 27.80
C VAL A 459 -5.27 -4.40 28.21
N LEU A 460 -5.63 -4.96 29.36
CA LEU A 460 -7.01 -4.97 29.86
C LEU A 460 -7.50 -3.56 30.21
N VAL A 461 -6.65 -2.72 30.82
CA VAL A 461 -6.97 -1.31 31.13
C VAL A 461 -7.16 -0.50 29.86
N VAL A 462 -6.21 -0.59 28.91
CA VAL A 462 -6.28 0.06 27.60
C VAL A 462 -7.54 -0.41 26.86
N HIS A 463 -7.83 -1.72 26.86
CA HIS A 463 -9.03 -2.26 26.26
C HIS A 463 -10.30 -1.71 26.93
N THR A 464 -10.37 -1.68 28.26
CA THR A 464 -11.54 -1.14 28.98
C THR A 464 -11.78 0.33 28.62
N TYR A 465 -10.74 1.15 28.52
CA TYR A 465 -10.89 2.53 28.11
C TYR A 465 -11.32 2.68 26.64
N PHE A 466 -10.53 2.15 25.70
CA PHE A 466 -10.75 2.36 24.27
C PHE A 466 -11.96 1.59 23.71
N ASN A 467 -12.21 0.38 24.21
CA ASN A 467 -13.23 -0.53 23.69
C ASN A 467 -14.53 -0.51 24.50
N VAL A 468 -14.51 -0.20 25.80
CA VAL A 468 -15.75 -0.15 26.60
C VAL A 468 -16.18 1.30 26.81
N TRP A 469 -15.35 2.10 27.47
CA TRP A 469 -15.72 3.48 27.85
C TRP A 469 -16.08 4.35 26.65
N ARG A 470 -15.24 4.39 25.61
CA ARG A 470 -15.54 5.19 24.40
C ARG A 470 -16.83 4.76 23.70
N ARG A 471 -17.15 3.46 23.70
CA ARG A 471 -18.40 2.95 23.11
C ARG A 471 -19.63 3.33 23.92
N VAL A 472 -19.56 3.23 25.25
CA VAL A 472 -20.62 3.69 26.16
C VAL A 472 -20.85 5.19 25.98
N HIS A 473 -19.77 5.97 25.96
CA HIS A 473 -19.84 7.41 25.76
C HIS A 473 -20.50 7.78 24.42
N SER A 474 -20.08 7.14 23.31
CA SER A 474 -20.68 7.36 21.99
C SER A 474 -22.17 6.97 21.95
N ALA A 475 -22.54 5.84 22.57
CA ALA A 475 -23.93 5.42 22.66
C ALA A 475 -24.78 6.43 23.46
N PHE A 476 -24.27 6.92 24.59
CA PHE A 476 -24.95 7.92 25.41
C PHE A 476 -25.18 9.23 24.65
N LEU A 477 -24.14 9.73 23.97
CA LEU A 477 -24.26 10.93 23.12
C LEU A 477 -25.30 10.75 22.02
N SER A 478 -25.34 9.58 21.37
CA SER A 478 -26.33 9.30 20.30
C SER A 478 -27.78 9.30 20.81
N ILE A 479 -28.01 8.81 22.02
CA ILE A 479 -29.34 8.80 22.67
C ILE A 479 -29.72 10.23 23.08
N LYS A 480 -28.79 10.97 23.69
CA LYS A 480 -29.02 12.35 24.13
C LYS A 480 -29.35 13.26 22.94
N ALA A 481 -28.59 13.18 21.86
CA ALA A 481 -28.85 13.95 20.64
C ALA A 481 -30.27 13.68 20.08
N ARG A 482 -30.74 12.43 20.13
CA ARG A 482 -32.10 12.10 19.70
C ARG A 482 -33.17 12.62 20.64
N GLN A 483 -32.93 12.60 21.96
CA GLN A 483 -33.84 13.19 22.94
C GLN A 483 -33.99 14.70 22.70
N GLU A 484 -32.87 15.40 22.48
CA GLU A 484 -32.86 16.83 22.17
C GLU A 484 -33.62 17.14 20.86
N ALA A 485 -33.45 16.33 19.81
CA ALA A 485 -34.19 16.47 18.55
C ALA A 485 -35.70 16.20 18.72
N ALA A 486 -36.09 15.20 19.50
CA ALA A 486 -37.49 14.88 19.76
C ALA A 486 -38.20 16.02 20.50
N VAL A 487 -37.54 16.63 21.49
CA VAL A 487 -38.07 17.80 22.22
C VAL A 487 -38.29 18.97 21.26
N LYS A 488 -37.29 19.31 20.43
CA LYS A 488 -37.39 20.42 19.46
C LYS A 488 -38.58 20.28 18.50
N ILE A 489 -38.92 19.05 18.11
CA ILE A 489 -40.02 18.79 17.16
C ILE A 489 -41.38 18.76 17.85
N ASN A 490 -41.44 18.26 19.08
CA ASN A 490 -42.67 18.26 19.86
C ASN A 490 -43.11 19.69 20.25
N CYS A 491 -42.20 20.67 20.23
CA CYS A 491 -42.53 22.08 20.41
C CYS A 491 -43.21 22.74 19.20
N LEU A 492 -43.30 22.05 18.04
CA LEU A 492 -43.93 22.59 16.84
C LEU A 492 -45.41 22.21 16.75
N ILE A 493 -46.25 23.21 16.40
CA ILE A 493 -47.70 23.07 16.32
C ILE A 493 -48.07 22.05 15.23
N PRO A 494 -48.86 21.00 15.55
CA PRO A 494 -49.40 20.10 14.53
C PRO A 494 -50.45 20.84 13.69
N ALA A 495 -50.38 20.72 12.36
CA ALA A 495 -51.40 21.28 11.48
C ALA A 495 -52.72 20.51 11.61
N SER A 496 -53.85 21.22 11.69
CA SER A 496 -55.18 20.59 11.72
C SER A 496 -55.56 20.02 10.35
N GLN A 497 -56.34 18.93 10.30
CA GLN A 497 -56.76 18.33 9.02
C GLN A 497 -57.65 19.26 8.17
N GLU A 498 -58.35 20.21 8.79
CA GLU A 498 -59.16 21.22 8.11
C GLU A 498 -58.30 22.30 7.44
N GLU A 499 -57.21 22.75 8.08
CA GLU A 499 -56.24 23.67 7.47
C GLU A 499 -55.46 23.04 6.31
N LEU A 500 -55.16 21.74 6.42
CA LEU A 500 -54.47 20.97 5.37
C LEU A 500 -55.32 20.82 4.10
N LYS A 501 -56.62 20.51 4.26
CA LYS A 501 -57.55 20.41 3.13
C LYS A 501 -57.82 21.76 2.45
N ASN A 502 -57.83 22.86 3.20
CA ASN A 502 -58.05 24.19 2.64
C ASN A 502 -56.85 24.78 1.90
N ARG A 503 -55.63 24.28 2.14
CA ARG A 503 -54.40 24.82 1.52
C ARG A 503 -53.89 24.05 0.30
N SER A 504 -54.31 22.79 0.10
CA SER A 504 -53.96 21.97 -1.09
C SER A 504 -52.48 22.05 -1.52
N ASP A 505 -51.56 22.14 -0.57
CA ASP A 505 -50.14 22.37 -0.83
C ASP A 505 -49.37 21.04 -0.91
N LEU A 506 -48.38 20.97 -1.82
CA LEU A 506 -47.34 19.94 -1.79
C LEU A 506 -46.27 20.33 -0.75
N CYS A 507 -45.68 19.36 -0.06
CA CYS A 507 -44.56 19.65 0.83
C CYS A 507 -43.34 20.09 0.02
N ALA A 508 -42.81 21.30 0.24
CA ALA A 508 -41.67 21.83 -0.53
C ALA A 508 -40.32 21.10 -0.31
N ILE A 509 -40.26 20.12 0.59
CA ILE A 509 -39.07 19.28 0.81
C ILE A 509 -39.11 18.01 -0.03
N CYS A 510 -40.24 17.29 -0.06
CA CYS A 510 -40.38 16.02 -0.77
C CYS A 510 -41.27 16.09 -2.02
N PHE A 511 -41.91 17.23 -2.26
CA PHE A 511 -42.89 17.49 -3.33
C PHE A 511 -44.12 16.55 -3.33
N GLY A 512 -44.37 15.83 -2.23
CA GLY A 512 -45.55 14.97 -2.05
C GLY A 512 -46.74 15.72 -1.46
N GLU A 513 -47.94 15.16 -1.63
CA GLU A 513 -49.18 15.69 -1.05
C GLU A 513 -49.10 15.74 0.49
N MET A 514 -49.63 16.81 1.08
CA MET A 514 -49.57 17.01 2.53
C MET A 514 -50.51 16.02 3.25
N SER A 515 -49.92 15.07 3.98
CA SER A 515 -50.63 14.02 4.73
C SER A 515 -50.75 14.36 6.23
N SER A 516 -51.44 13.50 7.00
CA SER A 516 -51.59 13.65 8.45
C SER A 516 -50.24 13.75 9.16
N GLY A 517 -50.07 14.71 10.08
CA GLY A 517 -48.82 14.88 10.84
C GLY A 517 -47.89 16.01 10.34
N ALA A 518 -48.38 16.86 9.44
CA ALA A 518 -47.69 18.08 9.05
C ALA A 518 -47.46 19.05 10.23
N ARG A 519 -46.33 19.78 10.19
CA ARG A 519 -45.92 20.74 11.21
C ARG A 519 -45.93 22.14 10.62
N ILE A 520 -46.49 23.07 11.39
CA ILE A 520 -46.48 24.49 11.06
C ILE A 520 -45.27 25.11 11.74
N THR A 521 -44.39 25.74 10.97
CA THR A 521 -43.27 26.51 11.51
C THR A 521 -43.75 27.82 12.13
N PRO A 522 -42.97 28.48 13.03
CA PRO A 522 -43.28 29.84 13.51
C PRO A 522 -43.49 30.87 12.39
N CYS A 523 -42.80 30.71 11.25
CA CYS A 523 -43.02 31.51 10.05
C CYS A 523 -44.24 31.08 9.20
N LYS A 524 -45.09 30.19 9.73
CA LYS A 524 -46.37 29.70 9.16
C LYS A 524 -46.26 28.86 7.89
N HIS A 525 -45.06 28.37 7.54
CA HIS A 525 -44.88 27.39 6.47
C HIS A 525 -45.18 25.98 6.96
N VAL A 526 -45.75 25.16 6.08
CA VAL A 526 -46.22 23.81 6.41
C VAL A 526 -45.36 22.79 5.68
N PHE A 527 -44.90 21.77 6.41
CA PHE A 527 -44.13 20.66 5.88
C PHE A 527 -44.59 19.37 6.55
N HIS A 528 -44.38 18.19 5.94
CA HIS A 528 -44.51 16.94 6.70
C HIS A 528 -43.59 17.01 7.93
N GLY A 529 -44.08 16.62 9.10
CA GLY A 529 -43.28 16.67 10.33
C GLY A 529 -41.97 15.88 10.24
N PHE A 530 -41.98 14.82 9.42
CA PHE A 530 -40.81 14.01 9.10
C PHE A 530 -39.79 14.75 8.21
N CYS A 531 -40.23 15.37 7.11
CA CYS A 531 -39.35 16.14 6.23
C CYS A 531 -38.71 17.32 6.97
N LEU A 532 -39.49 18.03 7.79
CA LEU A 532 -38.98 19.13 8.60
C LEU A 532 -37.99 18.65 9.67
N ARG A 533 -38.25 17.50 10.31
CA ARG A 533 -37.32 16.85 11.25
C ARG A 533 -35.94 16.63 10.62
N LYS A 534 -35.90 16.03 9.42
CA LYS A 534 -34.65 15.77 8.68
C LYS A 534 -33.92 17.06 8.33
N TRP A 535 -34.65 18.07 7.88
CA TRP A 535 -34.07 19.38 7.54
C TRP A 535 -33.47 20.09 8.75
N LEU A 536 -34.19 20.11 9.88
CA LEU A 536 -33.74 20.72 11.13
C LEU A 536 -32.49 20.05 11.73
N PHE A 537 -32.20 18.80 11.35
CA PHE A 537 -30.96 18.12 11.70
C PHE A 537 -29.73 18.73 10.99
N VAL A 538 -29.93 19.33 9.80
CA VAL A 538 -28.86 19.93 9.00
C VAL A 538 -28.80 21.44 9.21
N ARG A 539 -29.95 22.12 9.19
CA ARG A 539 -30.07 23.58 9.41
C ARG A 539 -31.33 23.92 10.19
N ALA A 540 -31.18 24.66 11.28
CA ALA A 540 -32.29 25.14 12.12
C ALA A 540 -33.04 26.35 11.52
N VAL A 541 -33.25 26.37 10.20
CA VAL A 541 -33.93 27.46 9.48
C VAL A 541 -35.06 26.92 8.62
N CYS A 542 -36.04 27.74 8.28
CA CYS A 542 -37.13 27.35 7.38
C CYS A 542 -36.60 27.07 5.96
N PRO A 543 -36.94 25.94 5.31
CA PRO A 543 -36.53 25.64 3.94
C PRO A 543 -37.01 26.66 2.89
N LEU A 544 -38.15 27.33 3.14
CA LEU A 544 -38.76 28.25 2.19
C LEU A 544 -38.27 29.70 2.37
N CYS A 545 -38.18 30.18 3.61
CA CYS A 545 -37.86 31.58 3.89
C CYS A 545 -36.58 31.81 4.69
N TYR A 546 -35.84 30.75 5.03
CA TYR A 546 -34.60 30.81 5.82
C TYR A 546 -34.73 31.49 7.20
N ALA A 547 -35.95 31.71 7.69
CA ALA A 547 -36.20 32.21 9.03
C ALA A 547 -35.69 31.22 10.09
N ASP A 548 -35.08 31.73 11.16
CA ASP A 548 -34.53 30.95 12.27
C ASP A 548 -35.66 30.29 13.08
N LEU A 549 -35.65 28.95 13.15
CA LEU A 549 -36.70 28.17 13.81
C LEU A 549 -36.38 27.87 15.28
N SER A 550 -35.23 28.34 15.80
CA SER A 550 -34.77 28.09 17.17
C SER A 550 -35.29 29.09 18.21
N LYS A 551 -35.84 30.24 17.78
CA LYS A 551 -36.12 31.39 18.67
C LYS A 551 -37.55 31.51 19.21
N ASP A 552 -38.52 30.82 18.63
CA ASP A 552 -39.94 31.12 18.86
C ASP A 552 -40.70 30.01 19.62
N GLY A 553 -40.14 29.52 20.73
CA GLY A 553 -40.84 28.64 21.68
C GLY A 553 -41.85 29.35 22.60
N ASN A 554 -42.08 30.65 22.44
CA ASN A 554 -42.94 31.46 23.30
C ASN A 554 -44.20 31.94 22.57
N PHE A 555 -45.20 31.07 22.47
CA PHE A 555 -46.59 31.49 22.28
C PHE A 555 -47.49 30.78 23.29
N VAL A 556 -47.40 31.25 24.55
CA VAL A 556 -48.56 31.31 25.45
C VAL A 556 -48.91 32.78 25.61
N GLU A 557 -50.19 33.06 25.45
CA GLU A 557 -50.86 34.35 25.37
C GLU A 557 -50.41 35.37 26.45
N LYS A 558 -50.24 36.61 26.02
CA LYS A 558 -49.79 37.75 26.82
C LYS A 558 -50.97 38.30 27.63
N GLN A 559 -51.02 38.03 28.93
CA GLN A 559 -51.69 38.92 29.89
C GLN A 559 -50.67 39.44 30.90
N GLU A 560 -50.73 40.76 31.12
CA GLU A 560 -49.76 41.59 31.82
C GLU A 560 -49.70 41.34 33.33
N GLY A 561 -48.50 41.44 33.92
CA GLY A 561 -48.33 41.58 35.37
C GLY A 561 -46.96 41.18 35.93
N ASN A 562 -46.07 42.16 36.08
CA ASN A 562 -44.93 42.25 37.02
C ASN A 562 -43.86 41.14 37.00
N SER A 563 -42.71 41.36 36.35
CA SER A 563 -41.53 42.08 36.85
C SER A 563 -40.53 41.17 37.61
N TRP A 564 -39.30 41.20 37.08
CA TRP A 564 -37.99 40.82 37.63
C TRP A 564 -37.82 39.41 38.22
N LEU A 565 -37.28 38.44 37.44
CA LEU A 565 -36.34 37.41 37.96
C LEU A 565 -35.79 36.35 36.96
N TRP A 566 -35.62 36.62 35.66
CA TRP A 566 -34.78 35.75 34.81
C TRP A 566 -33.97 36.54 33.79
N ASN A 567 -32.88 37.16 34.26
CA ASN A 567 -31.76 37.54 33.41
C ASN A 567 -30.49 36.93 34.01
N ARG A 568 -30.20 35.68 33.62
CA ARG A 568 -28.86 35.10 33.76
C ARG A 568 -28.47 34.44 32.44
N HIS A 569 -27.81 35.25 31.61
CA HIS A 569 -26.98 34.91 30.45
C HIS A 569 -27.44 33.72 29.58
N VAL A 570 -28.40 34.00 28.70
CA VAL A 570 -28.58 33.25 27.45
C VAL A 570 -27.50 33.72 26.48
N GLN A 571 -26.53 32.85 26.18
CA GLN A 571 -25.54 33.06 25.12
C GLN A 571 -26.24 33.11 23.76
N THR A 572 -25.76 33.97 22.86
CA THR A 572 -26.36 34.23 21.55
C THR A 572 -26.28 33.00 20.62
N PRO A 573 -27.30 32.70 19.80
CA PRO A 573 -27.37 31.48 18.99
C PRO A 573 -26.28 31.34 17.91
N ASN A 574 -25.68 32.46 17.48
CA ASN A 574 -24.58 32.43 16.52
C ASN A 574 -23.30 31.82 17.11
N GLN A 575 -23.09 31.83 18.43
CA GLN A 575 -21.93 31.16 19.02
C GLN A 575 -22.15 29.67 19.25
N VAL A 576 -23.39 29.21 19.47
CA VAL A 576 -23.67 27.77 19.66
C VAL A 576 -23.60 27.02 18.34
N GLN A 577 -24.04 27.62 17.23
CA GLN A 577 -23.88 27.02 15.90
C GLN A 577 -22.43 26.98 15.43
N GLU A 578 -21.62 27.97 15.82
CA GLU A 578 -20.18 27.99 15.51
C GLU A 578 -19.38 27.08 16.45
N ILE A 579 -19.89 26.79 17.66
CA ILE A 579 -19.36 25.78 18.59
C ILE A 579 -19.80 24.35 18.20
N GLU A 580 -21.03 24.11 17.75
CA GLU A 580 -21.49 22.80 17.25
C GLU A 580 -20.89 22.47 15.87
N ALA A 581 -20.73 23.47 14.99
CA ALA A 581 -19.94 23.31 13.77
C ALA A 581 -18.46 23.11 14.10
N ARG A 582 -17.89 23.81 15.10
CA ARG A 582 -16.55 23.50 15.61
C ARG A 582 -16.45 22.14 16.29
N GLU A 583 -17.49 21.64 16.94
CA GLU A 583 -17.49 20.34 17.63
C GLU A 583 -17.70 19.18 16.67
N GLN A 584 -18.50 19.33 15.61
CA GLN A 584 -18.55 18.40 14.48
C GLN A 584 -17.29 18.49 13.62
N ILE A 585 -16.69 19.68 13.45
CA ILE A 585 -15.36 19.83 12.85
C ILE A 585 -14.29 19.27 13.77
N VAL A 586 -14.47 19.26 15.11
CA VAL A 586 -13.58 18.63 16.10
C VAL A 586 -13.81 17.12 16.19
N GLU A 587 -14.99 16.61 15.86
CA GLU A 587 -15.26 15.17 15.71
C GLU A 587 -14.72 14.66 14.37
N ILE A 588 -14.80 15.47 13.30
CA ILE A 588 -14.09 15.26 12.03
C ILE A 588 -12.58 15.46 12.21
N HIS A 589 -12.12 16.41 13.02
CA HIS A 589 -10.70 16.60 13.38
C HIS A 589 -10.22 15.61 14.44
N HIS A 590 -11.07 14.93 15.19
CA HIS A 590 -10.71 13.85 16.13
C HIS A 590 -10.73 12.49 15.44
N VAL A 591 -11.60 12.29 14.46
CA VAL A 591 -11.49 11.20 13.49
C VAL A 591 -10.26 11.43 12.60
N SER A 592 -10.02 12.66 12.14
CA SER A 592 -8.78 13.05 11.49
C SER A 592 -7.60 13.19 12.44
N ALA A 593 -7.75 13.21 13.78
CA ALA A 593 -6.66 13.11 14.76
C ALA A 593 -6.41 11.67 15.19
N GLU A 594 -7.37 10.75 15.08
CA GLU A 594 -7.08 9.32 15.00
C GLU A 594 -6.32 9.02 13.70
N GLU A 595 -6.65 9.71 12.59
CA GLU A 595 -5.87 9.70 11.35
C GLU A 595 -4.53 10.47 11.48
N ASN A 596 -4.46 11.57 12.26
CA ASN A 596 -3.25 12.39 12.46
C ASN A 596 -2.32 11.79 13.52
N VAL A 597 -2.79 11.02 14.49
CA VAL A 597 -1.94 10.28 15.44
C VAL A 597 -1.39 9.02 14.75
N GLN A 598 -2.17 8.36 13.88
CA GLN A 598 -1.63 7.35 12.95
C GLN A 598 -0.63 7.98 11.95
N ASN A 599 -0.90 9.17 11.43
CA ASN A 599 -0.02 9.89 10.50
C ASN A 599 1.15 10.61 11.18
N GLU A 600 1.09 10.98 12.47
CA GLU A 600 2.21 11.51 13.27
C GLU A 600 3.14 10.38 13.69
N PHE A 601 2.60 9.20 14.02
CA PHE A 601 3.41 7.98 14.11
C PHE A 601 4.02 7.61 12.75
N ALA A 602 3.30 7.85 11.63
CA ALA A 602 3.85 7.69 10.28
C ALA A 602 4.82 8.82 9.87
N ALA A 603 4.76 10.01 10.47
CA ALA A 603 5.63 11.15 10.22
C ALA A 603 6.90 11.15 11.07
N LEU A 604 6.90 10.42 12.19
CA LEU A 604 8.09 10.03 12.95
C LEU A 604 8.90 8.92 12.25
N ILE A 605 8.39 8.36 11.15
CA ILE A 605 9.08 7.42 10.27
C ILE A 605 9.26 8.11 8.91
N PRO A 606 10.48 8.14 8.34
CA PRO A 606 10.73 8.93 7.14
C PRO A 606 9.86 8.43 5.96
N GLY A 607 9.02 9.30 5.38
CA GLY A 607 8.14 8.89 4.28
C GLY A 607 6.95 9.79 3.97
N THR A 608 6.44 10.59 4.91
CA THR A 608 5.23 11.39 4.72
C THR A 608 5.54 12.87 4.50
N SER A 609 5.63 13.31 3.24
CA SER A 609 5.35 14.69 2.87
C SER A 609 4.90 14.75 1.42
N VAL A 610 3.67 15.25 1.22
CA VAL A 610 2.99 15.46 -0.05
C VAL A 610 3.52 16.72 -0.73
N THR A 611 3.74 16.58 -2.05
CA THR A 611 3.85 17.57 -3.14
C THR A 611 4.98 18.60 -3.21
N GLY A 612 5.66 18.55 -4.36
CA GLY A 612 6.62 19.50 -4.89
C GLY A 612 7.45 18.86 -5.99
N GLY A 613 6.80 18.11 -6.91
CA GLY A 613 7.45 17.61 -8.11
C GLY A 613 7.67 18.79 -9.05
N VAL A 614 8.89 19.32 -9.04
CA VAL A 614 9.38 20.18 -10.11
C VAL A 614 10.25 19.28 -10.97
N ASP A 615 9.82 19.08 -12.22
CA ASP A 615 10.59 18.38 -13.24
C ASP A 615 11.95 19.08 -13.41
N LEU A 616 13.01 18.43 -12.94
CA LEU A 616 14.37 18.96 -12.87
C LEU A 616 15.18 18.67 -14.16
N GLU A 617 14.51 18.71 -15.31
CA GLU A 617 15.14 18.61 -16.64
C GLU A 617 14.97 19.86 -17.52
N ALA A 618 14.28 20.91 -17.04
CA ALA A 618 14.03 22.14 -17.84
C ALA A 618 14.84 23.39 -17.41
N LEU A 619 15.84 23.26 -16.53
CA LEU A 619 16.68 24.40 -16.09
C LEU A 619 18.17 24.12 -16.36
N ALA A 620 18.49 23.99 -17.64
CA ALA A 620 19.88 23.97 -18.11
C ALA A 620 20.04 24.59 -19.51
N VAL A 621 19.23 25.59 -19.89
CA VAL A 621 19.49 26.41 -21.08
C VAL A 621 18.91 27.82 -20.87
N ASN A 622 19.70 28.70 -20.25
CA ASN A 622 19.84 30.13 -20.57
C ASN A 622 20.46 30.85 -19.37
N ASP A 623 21.79 30.91 -19.41
CA ASP A 623 22.53 31.97 -18.75
C ASP A 623 23.19 32.77 -19.89
N THR A 624 22.71 33.98 -20.16
CA THR A 624 23.50 35.05 -20.79
C THR A 624 22.75 36.38 -20.70
N SER A 625 23.49 37.39 -20.24
CA SER A 625 23.16 38.84 -20.19
C SER A 625 22.15 39.26 -19.11
N LEU A 626 22.24 40.38 -18.39
CA LEU A 626 23.26 41.36 -18.00
C LEU A 626 22.45 42.52 -17.35
N ARG A 627 22.99 43.14 -16.30
CA ARG A 627 22.70 44.52 -15.78
C ARG A 627 21.53 44.78 -14.79
N PHE A 628 21.95 44.89 -13.53
CA PHE A 628 21.87 46.05 -12.61
C PHE A 628 20.84 47.20 -12.79
N ARG A 629 20.34 47.62 -11.61
CA ARG A 629 19.60 48.84 -11.16
C ARG A 629 18.13 48.55 -10.88
N GLY A 630 17.51 48.97 -9.78
CA GLY A 630 17.82 50.01 -8.80
C GLY A 630 16.46 50.59 -8.35
N LEU A 631 16.31 50.86 -7.05
CA LEU A 631 15.13 51.40 -6.35
C LEU A 631 14.37 52.53 -7.07
N SER A 632 13.04 52.60 -6.93
CA SER A 632 12.29 53.72 -6.28
C SER A 632 10.78 53.70 -6.55
N ASN A 633 10.03 54.17 -5.55
CA ASN A 633 8.61 54.55 -5.55
C ASN A 633 8.27 55.60 -6.62
N SER A 634 7.03 55.58 -7.16
CA SER A 634 6.01 56.64 -6.93
C SER A 634 4.79 56.48 -7.85
N SER A 635 3.67 56.98 -7.35
CA SER A 635 2.35 57.20 -7.95
C SER A 635 2.35 58.07 -9.22
N ASP A 636 1.37 57.88 -10.12
CA ASP A 636 0.34 58.86 -10.49
C ASP A 636 -0.48 58.45 -11.75
N TRP A 637 -1.81 58.67 -11.66
CA TRP A 637 -2.76 59.26 -12.63
C TRP A 637 -2.48 59.15 -14.15
N SER A 638 -3.41 59.00 -15.10
CA SER A 638 -4.88 59.09 -15.21
C SER A 638 -5.25 58.93 -16.70
N SER A 639 -6.43 58.37 -16.99
CA SER A 639 -7.40 58.66 -18.10
C SER A 639 -7.03 58.73 -19.60
N ASP A 640 -8.05 58.31 -20.39
CA ASP A 640 -8.40 58.56 -21.81
C ASP A 640 -8.06 57.46 -22.83
N SER A 641 -8.83 57.21 -23.90
CA SER A 641 -10.27 57.26 -24.27
C SER A 641 -10.35 56.78 -25.74
N SER A 642 -11.56 56.65 -26.32
CA SER A 642 -11.93 56.36 -27.73
C SER A 642 -11.91 54.88 -28.19
N GLU A 643 -13.07 54.22 -28.37
CA GLU A 643 -14.04 54.25 -29.51
C GLU A 643 -13.48 53.50 -30.74
N THR A 644 -14.09 52.43 -31.27
CA THR A 644 -15.37 52.34 -32.03
C THR A 644 -15.89 50.87 -31.96
N SER A 645 -17.16 50.51 -31.72
CA SER A 645 -18.48 50.76 -32.37
C SER A 645 -18.65 50.15 -33.78
N ASP A 646 -19.31 48.98 -33.83
CA ASP A 646 -20.47 48.61 -34.67
C ASP A 646 -20.60 47.07 -34.67
N GLY A 647 -21.76 46.41 -34.52
CA GLY A 647 -23.14 46.86 -34.71
C GLY A 647 -23.92 45.71 -35.37
N THR A 648 -24.47 44.81 -34.54
CA THR A 648 -25.71 44.02 -34.67
C THR A 648 -26.38 43.79 -36.04
N GLU A 649 -26.83 42.55 -36.29
CA GLU A 649 -28.26 42.28 -36.53
C GLU A 649 -28.64 40.79 -36.39
N TYR A 650 -29.75 40.54 -35.68
CA TYR A 650 -30.45 39.27 -35.53
C TYR A 650 -31.63 39.20 -36.50
N THR A 651 -31.93 38.04 -37.08
CA THR A 651 -33.28 37.72 -37.56
C THR A 651 -33.61 36.23 -37.37
N LEU A 652 -34.76 35.99 -36.76
CA LEU A 652 -35.49 34.73 -36.64
C LEU A 652 -36.22 34.43 -37.96
N GLN A 653 -36.23 33.18 -38.44
CA GLN A 653 -37.49 32.47 -38.76
C GLN A 653 -37.31 30.99 -39.13
N SER A 654 -38.28 30.23 -38.65
CA SER A 654 -38.62 28.83 -38.91
C SER A 654 -39.04 28.56 -40.35
N SER A 655 -38.70 27.37 -40.88
CA SER A 655 -39.62 26.49 -41.63
C SER A 655 -38.87 25.28 -42.22
N ASP A 656 -39.33 24.10 -41.82
CA ASP A 656 -39.69 22.94 -42.63
C ASP A 656 -38.69 22.24 -43.58
N ASP A 657 -38.82 20.91 -43.47
CA ASP A 657 -38.79 19.90 -44.52
C ASP A 657 -37.48 19.21 -44.96
N ASN A 658 -37.53 17.92 -44.66
CA ASN A 658 -37.21 16.78 -45.53
C ASN A 658 -35.74 16.39 -45.81
N ALA A 659 -35.45 15.23 -45.25
CA ALA A 659 -35.15 14.00 -45.99
C ALA A 659 -33.76 13.85 -46.64
N THR A 660 -33.05 12.86 -46.09
CA THR A 660 -32.32 11.80 -46.81
C THR A 660 -31.11 12.19 -47.64
N VAL A 661 -29.96 11.56 -47.33
CA VAL A 661 -29.24 10.59 -48.18
C VAL A 661 -27.80 10.46 -47.67
N HIS A 662 -27.41 9.23 -47.33
CA HIS A 662 -26.07 8.59 -47.39
C HIS A 662 -24.84 9.50 -47.18
N MET A 663 -23.97 9.25 -46.19
CA MET A 663 -23.11 8.05 -46.06
C MET A 663 -22.51 7.98 -44.66
#